data_AF-A0A2I1M4G9-F1
#
_entry.id   AF-A0A2I1M4G9-F1
#
_cell.length_a   1.000
_cell.length_b   1.000
_cell.length_c   1.000
_cell.angle_alpha   90.00
_cell.angle_beta   90.00
_cell.angle_gamma   90.00
#
_symmetry.space_group_name_H-M   'P 1'
#
loop_
_entity.id
_entity.type
_entity.pdbx_description
1 polymer ?
#
loop_
_entity_poly.entity_id
_entity_poly.type
_entity_poly.pdbx_seq_one_letter_code
_entity_poly.pdbx_strand_id
1 'polypeptide(L)'
;MNGKYKHILSHLKVFYPLIIVLLFEIFVFNFPFWNTLGNTPAIAAVGEGQGITQTSDGLWKVHNADNPYLTVKLKRPIEVSYFKARISDSTAPKGRFHAGRSFFIEPYVKDAGNRGLATPLGRATVTENLPDTHYVRLHAVGTLTKLNLKFDGLKVGDTFALSNVELNPRRPLHFSILRFLTFIVCVYTVYIFAPSSRIYYWKLNLSSRKQMFFAAFAAVLSCVILYCISRLIQPGRIFAGTYMTENGGIINDDNQYNHVANAIINGHTYLDLPVPEWLKDMANPYDAGMRLQYGQKTGQPSYWDYAFYKGKYYSYFGVLPALLSFVPFKLITGKDLRTDYAVVFFATLFVLAAFYFCYSFIKKYFRNTSFGMYLLSSIAIVIGASGITQVFLPKIYSLPMLSSLFLTLLGLALWITAFNEKTRFTKLHLIGGALSIALNLGCRPLFVLAAFFAFPIFSQQIKERKFFSLSGLTNTLSVIVPFFIVGIPTMWYNKIRFASYFDFGATYNLTGFDMVHHAKTMIRIPIGLWFYLVQPLHISANYPYIFTVDEPHGFMGRFIMEPYYGGFFIFTPIALAIFLAIPFKTLIKKYKIRFILCMAVCFSVFYIIADSMITGVNSRYYGDFGWLLVFGSFLVVFSLLDQWTRIDVQTNRIVYSPRAKWLKNAVIVAVGWMALLYLINLFSDGRYGNLVATNNTVYRIVESWLVAFQ
;
A
#
# COMPACT_ATOMS: atom_id res chain seq x y z
N MET A 1 0.30 31.52 41.55
CA MET A 1 1.26 31.24 40.46
C MET A 1 0.55 31.35 39.10
N ASN A 2 0.97 32.34 38.31
CA ASN A 2 0.14 33.09 37.36
C ASN A 2 -0.09 32.43 36.00
N GLY A 3 -1.29 32.65 35.43
CA GLY A 3 -1.73 32.16 34.12
C GLY A 3 -0.82 32.51 32.94
N LYS A 4 0.02 33.56 33.04
CA LYS A 4 1.06 33.90 32.05
C LYS A 4 2.12 32.81 31.90
N TYR A 5 2.59 32.19 32.99
CA TYR A 5 3.59 31.11 32.94
C TYR A 5 3.04 29.82 32.32
N LYS A 6 1.78 29.47 32.62
CA LYS A 6 1.09 28.33 31.96
C LYS A 6 0.94 28.55 30.45
N HIS A 7 0.75 29.80 30.01
CA HIS A 7 0.61 30.12 28.58
C HIS A 7 1.94 29.97 27.84
N ILE A 8 3.05 30.48 28.39
CA ILE A 8 4.41 30.33 27.82
C ILE A 8 4.85 28.85 27.79
N LEU A 9 4.67 28.11 28.89
CA LEU A 9 4.95 26.67 28.95
C LEU A 9 4.11 25.85 27.96
N SER A 10 2.90 26.32 27.61
CA SER A 10 2.06 25.65 26.61
C SER A 10 2.56 25.82 25.17
N HIS A 11 3.26 26.93 24.86
CA HIS A 11 3.88 27.15 23.56
C HIS A 11 5.18 26.34 23.40
N LEU A 12 5.92 26.13 24.49
CA LEU A 12 7.14 25.33 24.48
C LEU A 12 6.89 23.84 24.14
N LYS A 13 5.68 23.33 24.39
CA LYS A 13 5.30 21.93 24.07
C LYS A 13 5.36 21.59 22.58
N VAL A 14 5.32 22.59 21.70
CA VAL A 14 5.44 22.39 20.25
C VAL A 14 6.87 21.98 19.86
N PHE A 15 7.86 22.27 20.69
CA PHE A 15 9.26 21.88 20.47
C PHE A 15 9.59 20.49 21.03
N TYR A 16 8.70 19.85 21.80
CA TYR A 16 8.98 18.52 22.36
C TYR A 16 9.26 17.47 21.28
N PRO A 17 8.46 17.36 20.18
CA PRO A 17 8.80 16.47 19.07
C PRO A 17 10.21 16.72 18.50
N LEU A 18 10.59 17.98 18.31
CA LEU A 18 11.90 18.36 17.79
C LEU A 18 13.03 17.91 18.72
N ILE A 19 12.90 18.18 20.03
CA ILE A 19 13.88 17.76 21.04
C ILE A 19 13.98 16.24 21.09
N ILE A 20 12.85 15.53 21.07
CA ILE A 20 12.82 14.05 21.05
C ILE A 20 13.59 13.54 19.83
N VAL A 21 13.28 14.01 18.62
CA VAL A 21 13.96 13.52 17.41
C VAL A 21 15.45 13.87 17.44
N LEU A 22 15.82 15.03 17.95
CA LEU A 22 17.22 15.41 18.14
C LEU A 22 17.96 14.47 19.10
N LEU A 23 17.33 14.10 20.23
CA LEU A 23 17.90 13.14 21.17
C LEU A 23 18.03 11.74 20.54
N PHE A 24 17.03 11.29 19.79
CA PHE A 24 17.13 10.03 19.06
C PHE A 24 18.27 10.06 18.03
N GLU A 25 18.42 11.15 17.29
CA GLU A 25 19.49 11.30 16.30
C GLU A 25 20.88 11.31 16.95
N ILE A 26 21.06 12.03 18.05
CA ILE A 26 22.36 12.17 18.73
C ILE A 26 22.73 10.94 19.56
N PHE A 27 21.76 10.30 20.23
CA PHE A 27 22.06 9.26 21.21
C PHE A 27 21.65 7.85 20.77
N VAL A 28 20.49 7.69 20.13
CA VAL A 28 19.98 6.36 19.77
C VAL A 28 20.60 5.87 18.46
N PHE A 29 20.43 6.62 17.36
CA PHE A 29 20.99 6.22 16.07
C PHE A 29 22.52 6.37 15.99
N ASN A 30 23.08 7.23 16.84
CA ASN A 30 24.51 7.39 17.04
C ASN A 30 25.04 6.62 18.26
N PHE A 31 24.29 5.66 18.81
CA PHE A 31 24.77 4.81 19.91
C PHE A 31 26.16 4.19 19.63
N PRO A 32 26.48 3.70 18.42
CA PRO A 32 27.83 3.19 18.14
C PRO A 32 28.94 4.25 18.20
N PHE A 33 28.67 5.55 18.02
CA PHE A 33 29.67 6.60 18.26
C PHE A 33 30.08 6.60 19.75
N TRP A 34 29.09 6.68 20.65
CA TRP A 34 29.33 6.69 22.09
C TRP A 34 30.02 5.43 22.59
N ASN A 35 29.61 4.27 22.07
CA ASN A 35 30.18 2.98 22.45
C ASN A 35 31.63 2.77 21.97
N THR A 36 32.09 3.55 20.98
CA THR A 36 33.44 3.40 20.42
C THR A 36 34.42 4.50 20.86
N LEU A 37 34.02 5.42 21.73
CA LEU A 37 34.90 6.50 22.23
C LEU A 37 36.16 5.97 22.91
N GLY A 38 36.02 4.91 23.71
CA GLY A 38 37.12 4.25 24.42
C GLY A 38 37.98 3.32 23.55
N ASN A 39 37.60 3.09 22.29
CA ASN A 39 38.30 2.14 21.44
C ASN A 39 39.73 2.62 21.10
N THR A 40 40.62 1.64 20.94
CA THR A 40 41.98 1.81 20.42
C THR A 40 42.08 1.17 19.03
N PRO A 41 42.03 1.98 17.95
CA PRO A 41 42.04 1.46 16.59
C PRO A 41 43.33 0.71 16.27
N ALA A 42 43.20 -0.44 15.59
CA ALA A 42 44.32 -1.21 15.07
C ALA A 42 44.09 -1.57 13.60
N ILE A 43 45.09 -1.35 12.74
CA ILE A 43 45.00 -1.69 11.33
C ILE A 43 45.46 -3.15 11.14
N ALA A 44 44.60 -3.97 10.55
CA ALA A 44 44.87 -5.35 10.19
C ALA A 44 44.89 -5.51 8.67
N ALA A 45 45.94 -6.16 8.16
CA ALA A 45 46.03 -6.50 6.74
C ALA A 45 45.03 -7.62 6.41
N VAL A 46 44.49 -7.59 5.20
CA VAL A 46 43.63 -8.64 4.68
C VAL A 46 44.48 -9.59 3.84
N GLY A 47 44.39 -10.89 4.13
CA GLY A 47 45.04 -11.94 3.37
C GLY A 47 44.04 -12.75 2.55
N GLU A 48 44.57 -13.47 1.58
CA GLU A 48 43.82 -14.46 0.81
C GLU A 48 43.24 -15.52 1.74
N GLY A 49 41.97 -15.85 1.50
CA GLY A 49 41.32 -17.01 2.08
C GLY A 49 40.94 -17.97 0.97
N GLN A 50 39.74 -18.55 1.04
CA GLN A 50 39.23 -19.44 0.00
C GLN A 50 38.47 -18.66 -1.06
N GLY A 51 38.68 -19.01 -2.33
CA GLY A 51 37.86 -18.54 -3.47
C GLY A 51 38.05 -17.09 -3.90
N ILE A 52 38.87 -16.31 -3.18
CA ILE A 52 39.18 -14.91 -3.48
C ILE A 52 40.69 -14.70 -3.43
N THR A 53 41.25 -14.14 -4.50
CA THR A 53 42.70 -13.85 -4.64
C THR A 53 42.91 -12.38 -4.98
N GLN A 54 44.07 -11.84 -4.61
CA GLN A 54 44.41 -10.45 -4.92
C GLN A 54 45.00 -10.36 -6.33
N THR A 55 44.54 -9.38 -7.11
CA THR A 55 45.05 -9.08 -8.45
C THR A 55 46.25 -8.14 -8.40
N SER A 56 47.00 -8.04 -9.52
CA SER A 56 48.15 -7.12 -9.67
C SER A 56 47.79 -5.66 -9.35
N ASP A 57 46.54 -5.28 -9.62
CA ASP A 57 46.04 -3.92 -9.48
C ASP A 57 45.51 -3.64 -8.06
N GLY A 58 45.69 -4.59 -7.14
CA GLY A 58 45.31 -4.48 -5.72
C GLY A 58 43.84 -4.81 -5.43
N LEU A 59 43.03 -5.16 -6.43
CA LEU A 59 41.64 -5.58 -6.27
C LEU A 59 41.53 -7.05 -5.87
N TRP A 60 40.46 -7.41 -5.17
CA TRP A 60 40.11 -8.79 -4.85
C TRP A 60 39.22 -9.36 -5.94
N LYS A 61 39.58 -10.52 -6.50
CA LYS A 61 38.81 -11.21 -7.53
C LYS A 61 38.33 -12.56 -7.05
N VAL A 62 37.04 -12.82 -7.24
CA VAL A 62 36.42 -14.11 -6.92
C VAL A 62 36.71 -15.09 -8.06
N HIS A 63 37.42 -16.18 -7.77
CA HIS A 63 37.70 -17.26 -8.72
C HIS A 63 36.91 -18.54 -8.38
N ASN A 64 36.45 -18.69 -7.14
CA ASN A 64 35.54 -19.75 -6.72
C ASN A 64 34.47 -19.16 -5.78
N ALA A 65 33.20 -19.42 -6.08
CA ALA A 65 32.05 -18.94 -5.29
C ALA A 65 31.59 -19.93 -4.20
N ASP A 66 32.27 -21.07 -4.04
CA ASP A 66 32.03 -22.00 -2.93
C ASP A 66 32.68 -21.47 -1.64
N ASN A 67 31.84 -20.87 -0.78
CA ASN A 67 32.19 -20.30 0.51
C ASN A 67 33.39 -19.33 0.46
N PRO A 68 33.32 -18.26 -0.35
CA PRO A 68 34.46 -17.38 -0.54
C PRO A 68 34.69 -16.52 0.70
N TYR A 69 35.92 -16.48 1.19
CA TYR A 69 36.27 -15.67 2.36
C TYR A 69 37.66 -15.04 2.25
N LEU A 70 37.85 -13.95 2.99
CA LEU A 70 39.15 -13.32 3.22
C LEU A 70 39.54 -13.45 4.70
N THR A 71 40.84 -13.56 4.98
CA THR A 71 41.33 -13.67 6.36
C THR A 71 41.91 -12.34 6.83
N VAL A 72 41.39 -11.83 7.95
CA VAL A 72 41.95 -10.64 8.61
C VAL A 72 43.16 -11.09 9.45
N LYS A 73 44.35 -10.62 9.09
CA LYS A 73 45.61 -11.01 9.76
C LYS A 73 45.74 -10.30 11.11
N LEU A 74 45.43 -11.02 12.18
CA LEU A 74 45.60 -10.55 13.56
C LEU A 74 47.06 -10.69 14.00
N LYS A 75 47.70 -9.60 14.45
CA LYS A 75 49.10 -9.63 14.92
C LYS A 75 49.28 -10.36 16.25
N ARG A 76 48.22 -10.35 17.07
CA ARG A 76 48.15 -10.98 18.40
C ARG A 76 46.68 -11.25 18.72
N PRO A 77 46.38 -12.16 19.67
CA PRO A 77 45.03 -12.28 20.21
C PRO A 77 44.53 -10.91 20.71
N ILE A 78 43.33 -10.52 20.28
CA ILE A 78 42.78 -9.18 20.55
C ILE A 78 41.26 -9.25 20.72
N GLU A 79 40.72 -8.52 21.69
CA GLU A 79 39.28 -8.35 21.80
C GLU A 79 38.81 -7.37 20.73
N VAL A 80 37.83 -7.78 19.92
CA VAL A 80 37.30 -6.94 18.84
C VAL A 80 35.80 -6.73 19.06
N SER A 81 35.43 -5.48 19.33
CA SER A 81 34.03 -5.06 19.47
C SER A 81 33.44 -4.58 18.14
N TYR A 82 34.27 -3.99 17.28
CA TYR A 82 33.89 -3.54 15.94
C TYR A 82 35.03 -3.80 14.96
N PHE A 83 34.68 -4.04 13.70
CA PHE A 83 35.60 -3.86 12.59
C PHE A 83 35.02 -2.89 11.56
N LYS A 84 35.89 -2.13 10.91
CA LYS A 84 35.54 -1.30 9.76
C LYS A 84 36.14 -1.88 8.50
N ALA A 85 35.27 -2.29 7.57
CA ALA A 85 35.66 -2.78 6.25
C ALA A 85 35.23 -1.77 5.19
N ARG A 86 36.21 -1.05 4.60
CA ARG A 86 35.94 -0.14 3.49
C ARG A 86 35.96 -0.93 2.20
N ILE A 87 34.77 -1.23 1.70
CA ILE A 87 34.58 -2.02 0.49
C ILE A 87 33.96 -1.14 -0.58
N SER A 88 34.51 -1.21 -1.78
CA SER A 88 33.96 -0.54 -2.96
C SER A 88 34.19 -1.34 -4.22
N ASP A 89 33.17 -1.46 -5.05
CA ASP A 89 33.28 -1.87 -6.45
C ASP A 89 33.85 -0.70 -7.26
N SER A 90 34.88 -0.97 -8.06
CA SER A 90 35.51 0.03 -8.92
C SER A 90 34.60 0.52 -10.05
N THR A 91 33.50 -0.19 -10.31
CA THR A 91 32.60 0.02 -11.45
C THR A 91 31.29 0.75 -11.11
N ALA A 92 31.00 1.02 -9.84
CA ALA A 92 29.71 1.56 -9.42
C ALA A 92 29.50 3.07 -9.77
N PRO A 93 28.28 3.49 -10.15
CA PRO A 93 27.98 4.90 -10.44
C PRO A 93 28.19 5.80 -9.21
N LYS A 94 29.07 6.79 -9.32
CA LYS A 94 29.38 7.76 -8.25
C LYS A 94 28.34 8.88 -8.17
N GLY A 95 27.10 8.54 -7.79
CA GLY A 95 26.03 9.51 -7.53
C GLY A 95 25.85 9.78 -6.04
N ARG A 96 25.70 11.06 -5.63
CA ARG A 96 25.54 11.50 -4.23
C ARG A 96 24.31 10.91 -3.51
N PHE A 97 23.35 10.35 -4.25
CA PHE A 97 22.11 9.75 -3.75
C PHE A 97 21.90 8.32 -4.28
N HIS A 98 22.97 7.54 -4.45
CA HIS A 98 22.90 6.12 -4.81
C HIS A 98 23.64 5.30 -3.77
N ALA A 99 23.02 4.22 -3.29
CA ALA A 99 23.62 3.37 -2.27
C ALA A 99 24.87 2.62 -2.77
N GLY A 100 24.99 2.40 -4.08
CA GLY A 100 26.05 1.58 -4.68
C GLY A 100 25.77 0.08 -4.51
N ARG A 101 26.80 -0.74 -4.68
CA ARG A 101 26.73 -2.19 -4.43
C ARG A 101 26.64 -2.47 -2.93
N SER A 102 25.92 -3.53 -2.57
CA SER A 102 25.87 -4.04 -1.20
C SER A 102 26.61 -5.38 -1.14
N PHE A 103 27.49 -5.52 -0.16
CA PHE A 103 28.27 -6.71 0.14
C PHE A 103 27.73 -7.32 1.42
N PHE A 104 27.49 -8.63 1.40
CA PHE A 104 26.98 -9.36 2.55
C PHE A 104 28.12 -10.12 3.20
N ILE A 105 28.44 -9.78 4.45
CA ILE A 105 29.61 -10.28 5.15
C ILE A 105 29.16 -11.07 6.36
N GLU A 106 29.58 -12.33 6.44
CA GLU A 106 29.40 -13.21 7.60
C GLU A 106 30.78 -13.42 8.26
N PRO A 107 31.03 -12.83 9.44
CA PRO A 107 32.30 -13.02 10.15
C PRO A 107 32.37 -14.42 10.76
N TYR A 108 33.46 -15.16 10.52
CA TYR A 108 33.78 -16.41 11.20
C TYR A 108 34.95 -16.18 12.14
N VAL A 109 34.74 -16.49 13.42
CA VAL A 109 35.72 -16.18 14.47
C VAL A 109 36.19 -17.42 15.21
N LYS A 110 37.47 -17.41 15.61
CA LYS A 110 37.94 -18.23 16.74
C LYS A 110 38.18 -17.31 17.91
N ASP A 111 37.46 -17.53 18.99
CA ASP A 111 37.49 -16.68 20.18
C ASP A 111 37.82 -17.51 21.43
N ALA A 112 37.79 -16.88 22.62
CA ALA A 112 38.16 -17.56 23.85
C ALA A 112 37.23 -18.74 24.20
N GLY A 113 35.97 -18.67 23.78
CA GLY A 113 34.97 -19.74 23.95
C GLY A 113 34.97 -20.78 22.83
N ASN A 114 35.47 -20.44 21.63
CA ASN A 114 35.42 -21.26 20.42
C ASN A 114 36.83 -21.43 19.81
N ARG A 115 37.66 -22.28 20.43
CA ARG A 115 39.06 -22.47 20.01
C ARG A 115 39.24 -23.50 18.89
N GLY A 116 38.39 -24.52 18.85
CA GLY A 116 38.50 -25.67 17.94
C GLY A 116 38.14 -25.32 16.49
N LEU A 117 36.91 -24.84 16.28
CA LEU A 117 36.37 -24.50 14.97
C LEU A 117 36.06 -23.00 14.90
N ALA A 118 36.18 -22.41 13.71
CA ALA A 118 35.75 -21.04 13.50
C ALA A 118 34.22 -21.01 13.44
N THR A 119 33.60 -20.22 14.31
CA THR A 119 32.15 -20.15 14.46
C THR A 119 31.61 -18.95 13.67
N PRO A 120 30.55 -19.11 12.86
CA PRO A 120 29.89 -17.97 12.22
C PRO A 120 29.24 -17.07 13.27
N LEU A 121 29.34 -15.76 13.03
CA LEU A 121 28.54 -14.75 13.70
C LEU A 121 27.38 -14.33 12.77
N GLY A 122 26.64 -13.30 13.17
CA GLY A 122 25.57 -12.75 12.33
C GLY A 122 26.07 -12.14 11.02
N ARG A 123 25.19 -12.07 10.02
CA ARG A 123 25.46 -11.43 8.73
C ARG A 123 25.27 -9.91 8.81
N ALA A 124 26.22 -9.17 8.26
CA ALA A 124 26.15 -7.72 8.08
C ALA A 124 26.03 -7.34 6.59
N THR A 125 25.32 -6.26 6.32
CA THR A 125 25.26 -5.65 4.97
C THR A 125 26.15 -4.43 4.95
N VAL A 126 27.23 -4.46 4.16
CA VAL A 126 28.12 -3.30 3.92
C VAL A 126 27.80 -2.71 2.55
N THR A 127 27.43 -1.43 2.52
CA THR A 127 26.98 -0.73 1.31
C THR A 127 27.87 0.47 1.02
N GLU A 128 28.38 0.55 -0.20
CA GLU A 128 29.49 1.44 -0.60
C GLU A 128 29.32 2.89 -0.16
N ASN A 129 28.20 3.51 -0.58
CA ASN A 129 27.97 4.93 -0.36
C ASN A 129 27.19 5.20 0.93
N LEU A 130 27.09 4.21 1.82
CA LEU A 130 26.49 4.32 3.15
C LEU A 130 27.57 4.04 4.21
N PRO A 131 28.39 5.05 4.59
CA PRO A 131 29.54 4.87 5.46
C PRO A 131 29.21 4.23 6.81
N ASP A 132 28.00 4.44 7.32
CA ASP A 132 27.52 3.84 8.57
C ASP A 132 27.53 2.32 8.54
N THR A 133 27.27 1.73 7.38
CA THR A 133 27.22 0.27 7.20
C THR A 133 28.60 -0.38 7.20
N HIS A 134 29.67 0.40 7.07
CA HIS A 134 31.04 -0.13 7.04
C HIS A 134 31.55 -0.50 8.43
N TYR A 135 30.87 -0.05 9.49
CA TYR A 135 31.19 -0.35 10.88
C TYR A 135 30.33 -1.53 11.34
N VAL A 136 30.94 -2.71 11.43
CA VAL A 136 30.25 -3.94 11.81
C VAL A 136 30.60 -4.29 13.25
N ARG A 137 29.56 -4.44 14.08
CA ARG A 137 29.70 -4.84 15.47
C ARG A 137 29.95 -6.35 15.58
N LEU A 138 30.86 -6.73 16.46
CA LEU A 138 31.13 -8.12 16.82
C LEU A 138 30.78 -8.37 18.28
N HIS A 139 30.24 -9.56 18.54
CA HIS A 139 29.90 -10.06 19.87
C HIS A 139 30.66 -11.36 20.15
N ALA A 140 31.99 -11.29 20.05
CA ALA A 140 32.86 -12.44 20.32
C ALA A 140 33.06 -12.64 21.84
N VAL A 141 33.38 -13.88 22.22
CA VAL A 141 33.73 -14.23 23.61
C VAL A 141 35.21 -13.97 23.85
N GLY A 142 35.54 -12.86 24.51
CA GLY A 142 36.92 -12.50 24.85
C GLY A 142 37.79 -12.21 23.63
N THR A 143 39.03 -12.72 23.63
CA THR A 143 40.01 -12.42 22.58
C THR A 143 39.82 -13.28 21.33
N LEU A 144 39.89 -12.64 20.16
CA LEU A 144 39.92 -13.29 18.86
C LEU A 144 41.33 -13.74 18.51
N THR A 145 41.44 -14.97 18.01
CA THR A 145 42.66 -15.55 17.42
C THR A 145 42.57 -15.71 15.91
N LYS A 146 41.35 -15.80 15.37
CA LYS A 146 41.08 -15.84 13.92
C LYS A 146 39.83 -15.02 13.60
N LEU A 147 39.87 -14.26 12.51
CA LEU A 147 38.73 -13.56 11.93
C LEU A 147 38.76 -13.74 10.41
N ASN A 148 37.77 -14.47 9.90
CA ASN A 148 37.52 -14.62 8.47
C ASN A 148 36.26 -13.84 8.11
N LEU A 149 36.26 -13.16 6.96
CA LEU A 149 35.11 -12.46 6.41
C LEU A 149 34.61 -13.27 5.22
N LYS A 150 33.54 -14.06 5.41
CA LYS A 150 32.89 -14.78 4.34
C LYS A 150 31.95 -13.82 3.59
N PHE A 151 31.93 -13.91 2.27
CA PHE A 151 31.09 -13.08 1.43
C PHE A 151 29.96 -13.90 0.81
N ASP A 152 28.71 -13.49 1.06
CA ASP A 152 27.54 -14.15 0.49
C ASP A 152 27.11 -13.48 -0.82
N GLY A 153 26.74 -14.30 -1.81
CA GLY A 153 26.14 -13.84 -3.06
C GLY A 153 27.10 -13.24 -4.09
N LEU A 154 28.42 -13.38 -3.89
CA LEU A 154 29.41 -13.06 -4.92
C LEU A 154 29.46 -14.15 -5.99
N LYS A 155 29.72 -13.76 -7.24
CA LYS A 155 29.85 -14.65 -8.39
C LYS A 155 31.32 -14.75 -8.84
N VAL A 156 31.68 -15.85 -9.48
CA VAL A 156 32.99 -15.99 -10.13
C VAL A 156 33.17 -14.85 -11.15
N GLY A 157 34.31 -14.18 -11.10
CA GLY A 157 34.62 -13.01 -11.91
C GLY A 157 34.35 -11.67 -11.22
N ASP A 158 33.59 -11.64 -10.13
CA ASP A 158 33.36 -10.40 -9.37
C ASP A 158 34.68 -9.84 -8.84
N THR A 159 34.84 -8.51 -8.93
CA THR A 159 35.99 -7.79 -8.40
C THR A 159 35.56 -6.68 -7.46
N PHE A 160 36.28 -6.48 -6.36
CA PHE A 160 36.04 -5.39 -5.43
C PHE A 160 37.33 -4.92 -4.76
N ALA A 161 37.37 -3.66 -4.38
CA ALA A 161 38.42 -3.11 -3.52
C ALA A 161 38.01 -3.31 -2.06
N LEU A 162 38.90 -3.91 -1.28
CA LEU A 162 38.83 -3.94 0.18
C LEU A 162 40.22 -3.57 0.69
N SER A 163 40.31 -2.41 1.34
CA SER A 163 41.54 -1.96 1.98
C SER A 163 41.81 -2.76 3.26
N ASN A 164 42.83 -2.36 4.02
CA ASN A 164 43.01 -2.87 5.38
C ASN A 164 41.72 -2.73 6.22
N VAL A 165 41.51 -3.70 7.09
CA VAL A 165 40.41 -3.72 8.06
C VAL A 165 40.88 -3.03 9.34
N GLU A 166 40.11 -2.04 9.80
CA GLU A 166 40.39 -1.35 11.06
C GLU A 166 39.62 -2.05 12.18
N LEU A 167 40.32 -2.62 13.16
CA LEU A 167 39.77 -3.26 14.34
C LEU A 167 39.60 -2.24 15.45
N ASN A 168 38.51 -2.34 16.21
CA ASN A 168 38.10 -1.37 17.23
C ASN A 168 38.23 0.08 16.74
N PRO A 169 37.64 0.44 15.59
CA PRO A 169 37.65 1.82 15.11
C PRO A 169 36.91 2.73 16.10
N ARG A 170 37.25 4.02 16.08
CA ARG A 170 36.40 5.07 16.65
C ARG A 170 35.42 5.50 15.57
N ARG A 171 34.13 5.18 15.74
CA ARG A 171 33.10 5.61 14.78
C ARG A 171 32.88 7.12 14.96
N PRO A 172 32.86 7.93 13.89
CA PRO A 172 32.51 9.34 13.99
C PRO A 172 31.00 9.53 14.21
N LEU A 173 30.62 10.65 14.84
CA LEU A 173 29.22 11.03 14.97
C LEU A 173 28.69 11.39 13.58
N HIS A 174 27.60 10.76 13.15
CA HIS A 174 26.99 10.98 11.85
C HIS A 174 25.54 11.45 12.01
N PHE A 175 25.31 12.74 11.74
CA PHE A 175 23.97 13.32 11.74
C PHE A 175 23.31 13.18 10.38
N SER A 176 22.34 12.28 10.27
CA SER A 176 21.59 12.04 9.04
C SER A 176 20.43 13.02 8.93
N ILE A 177 20.60 14.06 8.09
CA ILE A 177 19.55 15.05 7.81
C ILE A 177 18.28 14.38 7.28
N LEU A 178 18.42 13.37 6.41
CA LEU A 178 17.28 12.67 5.83
C LEU A 178 16.49 11.88 6.89
N ARG A 179 17.18 11.12 7.75
CA ARG A 179 16.54 10.39 8.87
C ARG A 179 15.89 11.37 9.83
N PHE A 180 16.60 12.44 10.21
CA PHE A 180 16.11 13.47 11.10
C PHE A 180 14.82 14.12 10.58
N LEU A 181 14.79 14.57 9.32
CA LEU A 181 13.59 15.15 8.71
C LEU A 181 12.44 14.14 8.60
N THR A 182 12.73 12.89 8.26
CA THR A 182 11.73 11.81 8.19
C THR A 182 11.09 11.57 9.55
N PHE A 183 11.91 11.43 10.59
CA PHE A 183 11.43 11.22 11.97
C PHE A 183 10.71 12.47 12.52
N ILE A 184 11.13 13.69 12.16
CA ILE A 184 10.38 14.91 12.47
C ILE A 184 8.96 14.79 11.94
N VAL A 185 8.78 14.45 10.66
CA VAL A 185 7.44 14.33 10.06
C VAL A 185 6.63 13.25 10.79
N CYS A 186 7.21 12.09 11.08
CA CYS A 186 6.55 11.00 11.80
C CYS A 186 6.13 11.43 13.23
N VAL A 187 7.04 11.98 14.02
CA VAL A 187 6.78 12.36 15.42
C VAL A 187 5.82 13.54 15.51
N TYR A 188 5.91 14.53 14.61
CA TYR A 188 4.91 15.61 14.55
C TYR A 188 3.53 15.09 14.13
N THR A 189 3.45 14.10 13.23
CA THR A 189 2.18 13.45 12.89
C THR A 189 1.56 12.79 14.13
N VAL A 190 2.36 12.02 14.89
CA VAL A 190 1.93 11.43 16.16
C VAL A 190 1.50 12.51 17.16
N TYR A 191 2.25 13.61 17.26
CA TYR A 191 1.94 14.73 18.16
C TYR A 191 0.61 15.42 17.80
N ILE A 192 0.37 15.69 16.52
CA ILE A 192 -0.86 16.32 16.02
C ILE A 192 -2.09 15.45 16.31
N PHE A 193 -1.96 14.14 16.10
CA PHE A 193 -3.03 13.17 16.34
C PHE A 193 -3.02 12.56 17.76
N ALA A 194 -2.13 13.00 18.65
CA ALA A 194 -1.99 12.45 19.99
C ALA A 194 -3.32 12.55 20.76
N PRO A 195 -3.66 11.60 21.66
CA PRO A 195 -4.88 11.62 22.45
C PRO A 195 -5.21 12.92 23.20
N SER A 196 -4.18 13.71 23.54
CA SER A 196 -4.28 14.99 24.23
C SER A 196 -4.49 16.19 23.29
N SER A 197 -4.46 15.99 21.97
CA SER A 197 -4.52 17.04 20.96
C SER A 197 -5.86 17.78 20.98
N ARG A 198 -5.79 19.09 20.74
CA ARG A 198 -6.96 19.99 20.76
C ARG A 198 -7.96 19.70 19.64
N ILE A 199 -7.53 19.11 18.54
CA ILE A 199 -8.38 18.78 17.38
C ILE A 199 -9.55 17.85 17.76
N TYR A 200 -9.37 17.02 18.79
CA TYR A 200 -10.42 16.14 19.29
C TYR A 200 -11.47 16.85 20.14
N TYR A 201 -11.18 18.05 20.63
CA TYR A 201 -12.11 18.82 21.46
C TYR A 201 -12.85 19.89 20.63
N TRP A 202 -12.44 20.11 19.38
CA TRP A 202 -13.15 20.98 18.45
C TRP A 202 -14.32 20.24 17.85
N LYS A 203 -15.54 20.76 18.06
CA LYS A 203 -16.72 20.30 17.32
C LYS A 203 -16.50 20.51 15.83
N LEU A 204 -16.79 19.49 15.02
CA LEU A 204 -16.64 19.55 13.57
C LEU A 204 -17.54 20.66 12.99
N ASN A 205 -16.92 21.61 12.30
CA ASN A 205 -17.58 22.70 11.59
C ASN A 205 -16.69 23.22 10.45
N LEU A 206 -16.87 22.67 9.25
CA LEU A 206 -16.13 23.11 8.05
C LEU A 206 -16.58 24.48 7.50
N SER A 207 -17.61 25.12 8.06
CA SER A 207 -17.85 26.55 7.78
C SER A 207 -16.79 27.45 8.42
N SER A 208 -16.02 26.94 9.39
CA SER A 208 -14.85 27.62 9.92
C SER A 208 -13.69 27.56 8.92
N ARG A 209 -13.20 28.74 8.48
CA ARG A 209 -12.03 28.84 7.59
C ARG A 209 -10.82 28.06 8.13
N LYS A 210 -10.61 28.06 9.44
CA LYS A 210 -9.53 27.32 10.10
C LYS A 210 -9.67 25.81 9.94
N GLN A 211 -10.85 25.25 10.22
CA GLN A 211 -11.08 23.80 10.07
C GLN A 211 -11.06 23.39 8.60
N MET A 212 -11.62 24.21 7.71
CA MET A 212 -11.56 23.98 6.27
C MET A 212 -10.11 23.94 5.77
N PHE A 213 -9.28 24.91 6.17
CA PHE A 213 -7.85 24.92 5.83
C PHE A 213 -7.14 23.64 6.28
N PHE A 214 -7.32 23.22 7.54
CA PHE A 214 -6.68 22.00 8.04
C PHE A 214 -7.22 20.73 7.38
N ALA A 215 -8.51 20.67 7.04
CA ALA A 215 -9.09 19.55 6.31
C ALA A 215 -8.52 19.47 4.88
N ALA A 216 -8.48 20.60 4.17
CA ALA A 216 -7.89 20.69 2.84
C ALA A 216 -6.39 20.35 2.87
N PHE A 217 -5.65 20.87 3.84
CA PHE A 217 -4.24 20.54 4.04
C PHE A 217 -4.04 19.04 4.29
N ALA A 218 -4.84 18.42 5.16
CA ALA A 218 -4.76 16.98 5.42
C ALA A 218 -5.09 16.14 4.17
N ALA A 219 -6.07 16.56 3.37
CA ALA A 219 -6.40 15.89 2.11
C ALA A 219 -5.25 16.03 1.09
N VAL A 220 -4.73 17.24 0.87
CA VAL A 220 -3.60 17.50 -0.02
C VAL A 220 -2.36 16.74 0.42
N LEU A 221 -2.05 16.75 1.72
CA LEU A 221 -0.93 15.99 2.27
C LEU A 221 -1.09 14.49 2.03
N SER A 222 -2.31 13.96 2.18
CA SER A 222 -2.60 12.55 1.86
C SER A 222 -2.36 12.25 0.38
N CYS A 223 -2.77 13.14 -0.54
CA CYS A 223 -2.49 13.01 -1.97
C CYS A 223 -0.98 13.05 -2.27
N VAL A 224 -0.23 13.97 -1.64
CA VAL A 224 1.22 14.08 -1.80
C VAL A 224 1.93 12.82 -1.29
N ILE A 225 1.51 12.28 -0.14
CA ILE A 225 2.06 11.03 0.39
C ILE A 225 1.81 9.88 -0.59
N LEU A 226 0.59 9.71 -1.10
CA LEU A 226 0.28 8.66 -2.08
C LEU A 226 1.07 8.85 -3.39
N TYR A 227 1.25 10.09 -3.85
CA TYR A 227 2.11 10.39 -4.98
C TYR A 227 3.56 9.96 -4.71
N CYS A 228 4.14 10.35 -3.57
CA CYS A 228 5.51 9.95 -3.20
C CYS A 228 5.65 8.42 -3.15
N ILE A 229 4.68 7.71 -2.57
CA ILE A 229 4.65 6.25 -2.54
C ILE A 229 4.64 5.67 -3.96
N SER A 230 3.86 6.25 -4.88
CA SER A 230 3.83 5.81 -6.28
C SER A 230 5.16 5.95 -7.02
N ARG A 231 6.06 6.81 -6.53
CA ARG A 231 7.39 6.99 -7.11
C ARG A 231 8.45 6.08 -6.51
N LEU A 232 8.16 5.39 -5.40
CA LEU A 232 9.16 4.59 -4.67
C LEU A 232 9.77 3.51 -5.53
N ILE A 233 8.97 2.79 -6.31
CA ILE A 233 9.45 1.73 -7.20
C ILE A 233 9.99 2.28 -8.54
N GLN A 234 10.07 3.59 -8.74
CA GLN A 234 10.53 4.20 -9.99
C GLN A 234 9.77 3.68 -11.23
N PRO A 235 8.43 3.79 -11.28
CA PRO A 235 7.61 3.16 -12.32
C PRO A 235 7.99 3.55 -13.75
N GLY A 236 8.57 4.73 -13.97
CA GLY A 236 9.09 5.13 -15.29
C GLY A 236 10.24 4.27 -15.82
N ARG A 237 10.97 3.55 -14.96
CA ARG A 237 12.00 2.59 -15.37
C ARG A 237 11.43 1.18 -15.54
N ILE A 238 10.44 0.81 -14.73
CA ILE A 238 9.87 -0.54 -14.69
C ILE A 238 8.80 -0.73 -15.77
N PHE A 239 7.92 0.25 -15.94
CA PHE A 239 6.73 0.17 -16.80
C PHE A 239 6.91 1.03 -18.06
N ALA A 240 8.15 1.11 -18.57
CA ALA A 240 8.50 1.97 -19.70
C ALA A 240 7.85 1.53 -21.03
N GLY A 241 7.23 0.35 -21.09
CA GLY A 241 6.49 -0.12 -22.25
C GLY A 241 6.19 -1.62 -22.19
N THR A 242 5.86 -2.15 -23.35
CA THR A 242 5.63 -3.57 -23.59
C THR A 242 6.96 -4.33 -23.55
N TYR A 243 7.01 -5.48 -22.87
CA TYR A 243 8.22 -6.30 -22.79
C TYR A 243 7.88 -7.80 -22.87
N MET A 244 8.81 -8.56 -23.46
CA MET A 244 8.73 -10.00 -23.48
C MET A 244 9.12 -10.56 -22.11
N THR A 245 8.33 -11.51 -21.61
CA THR A 245 8.70 -12.30 -20.43
C THR A 245 10.00 -13.07 -20.68
N GLU A 246 10.75 -13.37 -19.62
CA GLU A 246 12.01 -14.12 -19.71
C GLU A 246 11.87 -15.47 -20.44
N ASN A 247 10.69 -16.07 -20.38
CA ASN A 247 10.39 -17.34 -21.06
C ASN A 247 10.18 -17.19 -22.58
N GLY A 248 10.17 -15.98 -23.15
CA GLY A 248 10.11 -15.73 -24.59
C GLY A 248 8.76 -15.94 -25.29
N GLY A 249 7.77 -16.59 -24.66
CA GLY A 249 6.47 -16.90 -25.29
C GLY A 249 5.30 -15.98 -24.94
N ILE A 250 5.49 -15.04 -24.02
CA ILE A 250 4.43 -14.14 -23.51
C ILE A 250 4.94 -12.69 -23.47
N ILE A 251 4.08 -11.76 -23.88
CA ILE A 251 4.28 -10.31 -23.76
C ILE A 251 3.53 -9.78 -22.54
N ASN A 252 4.23 -9.02 -21.68
CA ASN A 252 3.60 -8.14 -20.70
C ASN A 252 3.49 -6.73 -21.26
N ASP A 253 2.33 -6.11 -21.06
CA ASP A 253 2.06 -4.77 -21.55
C ASP A 253 1.33 -3.91 -20.51
N ASP A 254 2.02 -2.89 -20.00
CA ASP A 254 1.50 -1.97 -19.01
C ASP A 254 0.71 -0.79 -19.64
N ASN A 255 0.59 -0.74 -20.98
CA ASN A 255 -0.08 0.31 -21.74
C ASN A 255 -1.53 -0.03 -22.18
N GLN A 256 -2.17 -1.04 -21.61
CA GLN A 256 -3.47 -1.53 -22.07
C GLN A 256 -4.56 -0.45 -22.26
N TYR A 257 -4.62 0.55 -21.36
CA TYR A 257 -5.59 1.64 -21.47
C TYR A 257 -5.33 2.59 -22.65
N ASN A 258 -4.07 2.72 -23.11
CA ASN A 258 -3.76 3.44 -24.34
C ASN A 258 -4.25 2.67 -25.58
N HIS A 259 -4.18 1.33 -25.57
CA HIS A 259 -4.78 0.52 -26.62
C HIS A 259 -6.31 0.66 -26.66
N VAL A 260 -6.96 0.66 -25.50
CA VAL A 260 -8.41 0.93 -25.40
C VAL A 260 -8.73 2.33 -25.94
N ALA A 261 -7.94 3.34 -25.58
CA ALA A 261 -8.14 4.71 -26.08
C ALA A 261 -8.02 4.79 -27.61
N ASN A 262 -7.02 4.12 -28.20
CA ASN A 262 -6.85 4.04 -29.65
C ASN A 262 -8.04 3.37 -30.33
N ALA A 263 -8.49 2.23 -29.81
CA ALA A 263 -9.65 1.52 -30.34
C ALA A 263 -10.90 2.41 -30.36
N ILE A 264 -11.16 3.14 -29.27
CA ILE A 264 -12.28 4.09 -29.16
C ILE A 264 -12.15 5.22 -30.19
N ILE A 265 -10.97 5.83 -30.32
CA ILE A 265 -10.71 6.91 -31.27
C ILE A 265 -10.90 6.43 -32.72
N ASN A 266 -10.50 5.20 -33.02
CA ASN A 266 -10.64 4.57 -34.33
C ASN A 266 -12.04 3.97 -34.59
N GLY A 267 -12.97 4.08 -33.63
CA GLY A 267 -14.37 3.69 -33.81
C GLY A 267 -14.66 2.19 -33.67
N HIS A 268 -13.79 1.42 -33.00
CA HIS A 268 -14.01 0.00 -32.73
C HIS A 268 -13.73 -0.41 -31.27
N THR A 269 -14.06 -1.65 -30.92
CA THR A 269 -13.97 -2.15 -29.53
C THR A 269 -12.85 -3.16 -29.31
N TYR A 270 -12.34 -3.78 -30.37
CA TYR A 270 -11.16 -4.64 -30.33
C TYR A 270 -9.88 -3.80 -30.31
N LEU A 271 -8.80 -4.35 -29.80
CA LEU A 271 -7.50 -3.69 -29.72
C LEU A 271 -6.68 -3.96 -30.97
N ASP A 272 -6.00 -2.93 -31.47
CA ASP A 272 -5.08 -3.00 -32.62
C ASP A 272 -3.75 -3.66 -32.20
N LEU A 273 -3.83 -4.94 -31.85
CA LEU A 273 -2.69 -5.77 -31.44
C LEU A 273 -2.53 -6.94 -32.43
N PRO A 274 -1.28 -7.33 -32.74
CA PRO A 274 -1.03 -8.49 -33.59
C PRO A 274 -1.53 -9.77 -32.89
N VAL A 275 -2.25 -10.60 -33.65
CA VAL A 275 -2.76 -11.90 -33.18
C VAL A 275 -2.04 -13.00 -33.95
N PRO A 276 -1.22 -13.84 -33.30
CA PRO A 276 -0.60 -14.99 -33.95
C PRO A 276 -1.65 -15.95 -34.51
N GLU A 277 -1.40 -16.54 -35.67
CA GLU A 277 -2.38 -17.43 -36.31
C GLU A 277 -2.66 -18.67 -35.44
N TRP A 278 -1.60 -19.22 -34.83
CA TRP A 278 -1.73 -20.34 -33.90
C TRP A 278 -2.70 -20.05 -32.75
N LEU A 279 -2.80 -18.80 -32.29
CA LEU A 279 -3.69 -18.44 -31.18
C LEU A 279 -5.17 -18.43 -31.61
N LYS A 280 -5.44 -18.10 -32.88
CA LYS A 280 -6.80 -18.18 -33.44
C LYS A 280 -7.24 -19.62 -33.64
N ASP A 281 -6.31 -20.48 -34.06
CA ASP A 281 -6.55 -21.88 -34.37
C ASP A 281 -6.55 -22.79 -33.13
N MET A 282 -6.05 -22.30 -31.98
CA MET A 282 -6.09 -23.02 -30.73
C MET A 282 -7.52 -23.38 -30.32
N ALA A 283 -7.76 -24.67 -30.08
CA ALA A 283 -9.03 -25.16 -29.55
C ALA A 283 -9.36 -24.54 -28.18
N ASN A 284 -8.34 -24.33 -27.34
CA ASN A 284 -8.48 -23.64 -26.05
C ASN A 284 -7.40 -22.55 -25.90
N PRO A 285 -7.68 -21.31 -26.34
CA PRO A 285 -6.71 -20.21 -26.23
C PRO A 285 -6.47 -19.76 -24.78
N TYR A 286 -7.27 -20.23 -23.81
CA TYR A 286 -7.18 -19.82 -22.40
C TYR A 286 -6.18 -20.68 -21.60
N ASP A 287 -5.69 -21.78 -22.17
CA ASP A 287 -4.64 -22.60 -21.57
C ASP A 287 -3.29 -21.84 -21.59
N ALA A 288 -2.87 -21.36 -20.41
CA ALA A 288 -1.64 -20.60 -20.24
C ALA A 288 -0.37 -21.40 -20.58
N GLY A 289 -0.37 -22.71 -20.30
CA GLY A 289 0.78 -23.58 -20.56
C GLY A 289 0.97 -23.81 -22.06
N MET A 290 -0.13 -24.13 -22.76
CA MET A 290 -0.11 -24.31 -24.21
C MET A 290 0.25 -23.01 -24.94
N ARG A 291 -0.28 -21.86 -24.51
CA ARG A 291 0.10 -20.56 -25.09
C ARG A 291 1.59 -20.29 -24.94
N LEU A 292 2.17 -20.58 -23.77
CA LEU A 292 3.61 -20.40 -23.56
C LEU A 292 4.42 -21.29 -24.51
N GLN A 293 4.07 -22.58 -24.62
CA GLN A 293 4.74 -23.53 -25.50
C GLN A 293 4.66 -23.12 -26.98
N TYR A 294 3.47 -22.74 -27.47
CA TYR A 294 3.31 -22.28 -28.85
C TYR A 294 4.06 -20.98 -29.11
N GLY A 295 4.01 -20.02 -28.18
CA GLY A 295 4.75 -18.77 -28.28
C GLY A 295 6.26 -19.00 -28.40
N GLN A 296 6.81 -19.91 -27.59
CA GLN A 296 8.21 -20.31 -27.66
C GLN A 296 8.55 -21.04 -28.97
N LYS A 297 7.72 -22.00 -29.39
CA LYS A 297 7.95 -22.82 -30.58
C LYS A 297 7.90 -22.01 -31.88
N THR A 298 7.00 -21.05 -31.96
CA THR A 298 6.76 -20.26 -33.18
C THR A 298 7.55 -18.96 -33.22
N GLY A 299 8.11 -18.51 -32.09
CA GLY A 299 8.71 -17.18 -31.94
C GLY A 299 7.68 -16.04 -31.95
N GLN A 300 6.38 -16.35 -31.96
CA GLN A 300 5.30 -15.36 -31.94
C GLN A 300 4.56 -15.41 -30.60
N PRO A 301 4.84 -14.49 -29.67
CA PRO A 301 4.26 -14.54 -28.32
C PRO A 301 2.79 -14.08 -28.27
N SER A 302 2.08 -14.51 -27.22
CA SER A 302 0.74 -14.00 -26.91
C SER A 302 0.79 -12.91 -25.83
N TYR A 303 -0.20 -12.01 -25.82
CA TYR A 303 -0.30 -10.98 -24.79
C TYR A 303 -0.87 -11.51 -23.47
N TRP A 304 -0.29 -11.07 -22.36
CA TRP A 304 -0.72 -11.37 -21.00
C TRP A 304 -1.83 -10.42 -20.54
N ASP A 305 -2.80 -10.96 -19.80
CA ASP A 305 -3.84 -10.21 -19.09
C ASP A 305 -4.72 -9.34 -19.99
N TYR A 306 -5.00 -9.84 -21.19
CA TYR A 306 -5.99 -9.32 -22.13
C TYR A 306 -7.13 -10.33 -22.30
N ALA A 307 -8.33 -9.85 -22.63
CA ALA A 307 -9.40 -10.73 -23.08
C ALA A 307 -9.17 -11.14 -24.54
N PHE A 308 -9.30 -12.43 -24.84
CA PHE A 308 -9.23 -12.93 -26.22
C PHE A 308 -10.54 -13.61 -26.61
N TYR A 309 -11.23 -13.08 -27.62
CA TYR A 309 -12.53 -13.57 -28.03
C TYR A 309 -12.68 -13.50 -29.55
N LYS A 310 -13.11 -14.60 -30.18
CA LYS A 310 -13.32 -14.72 -31.63
C LYS A 310 -12.16 -14.16 -32.47
N GLY A 311 -10.93 -14.52 -32.13
CA GLY A 311 -9.73 -14.16 -32.89
C GLY A 311 -9.23 -12.72 -32.69
N LYS A 312 -9.76 -11.98 -31.71
CA LYS A 312 -9.39 -10.59 -31.43
C LYS A 312 -9.06 -10.36 -29.96
N TYR A 313 -8.13 -9.43 -29.72
CA TYR A 313 -7.83 -8.92 -28.38
C TYR A 313 -8.80 -7.82 -27.95
N TYR A 314 -9.17 -7.84 -26.68
CA TYR A 314 -10.00 -6.87 -25.99
C TYR A 314 -9.40 -6.59 -24.61
N SER A 315 -9.71 -5.44 -24.03
CA SER A 315 -9.50 -5.24 -22.60
C SER A 315 -10.73 -5.71 -21.82
N TYR A 316 -10.54 -6.50 -20.76
CA TYR A 316 -11.63 -6.83 -19.82
C TYR A 316 -11.73 -5.81 -18.69
N PHE A 317 -10.74 -4.92 -18.54
CA PHE A 317 -10.85 -3.79 -17.65
C PHE A 317 -11.96 -2.84 -18.13
N GLY A 318 -12.61 -2.18 -17.17
CA GLY A 318 -13.67 -1.22 -17.49
C GLY A 318 -13.20 -0.13 -18.45
N VAL A 319 -14.07 0.28 -19.38
CA VAL A 319 -13.76 1.28 -20.42
C VAL A 319 -13.70 2.71 -19.87
N LEU A 320 -14.34 2.99 -18.75
CA LEU A 320 -14.54 4.35 -18.24
C LEU A 320 -13.23 5.06 -17.85
N PRO A 321 -12.24 4.44 -17.21
CA PRO A 321 -10.96 5.11 -16.96
C PRO A 321 -10.28 5.55 -18.27
N ALA A 322 -10.43 4.78 -19.36
CA ALA A 322 -9.94 5.17 -20.68
C ALA A 322 -10.62 6.46 -21.17
N LEU A 323 -11.96 6.49 -21.12
CA LEU A 323 -12.78 7.63 -21.53
C LEU A 323 -12.51 8.90 -20.71
N LEU A 324 -12.27 8.74 -19.41
CA LEU A 324 -12.06 9.87 -18.50
C LEU A 324 -10.66 10.47 -18.53
N SER A 325 -9.64 9.69 -18.93
CA SER A 325 -8.25 10.14 -18.79
C SER A 325 -7.36 9.88 -20.01
N PHE A 326 -7.46 8.72 -20.66
CA PHE A 326 -6.56 8.36 -21.76
C PHE A 326 -6.99 8.95 -23.10
N VAL A 327 -8.28 8.80 -23.45
CA VAL A 327 -8.86 9.39 -24.68
C VAL A 327 -8.69 10.91 -24.71
N PRO A 328 -9.14 11.69 -23.71
CA PRO A 328 -9.01 13.15 -23.75
C PRO A 328 -7.54 13.59 -23.76
N PHE A 329 -6.66 12.94 -22.98
CA PHE A 329 -5.24 13.27 -23.00
C PHE A 329 -4.63 13.06 -24.39
N LYS A 330 -4.96 11.95 -25.06
CA LYS A 330 -4.43 11.64 -26.38
C LYS A 330 -4.96 12.60 -27.45
N LEU A 331 -6.26 12.92 -27.43
CA LEU A 331 -6.85 13.90 -28.37
C LEU A 331 -6.26 15.31 -28.21
N ILE A 332 -5.92 15.72 -26.98
CA ILE A 332 -5.35 17.05 -26.69
C ILE A 332 -3.85 17.11 -27.01
N THR A 333 -3.09 16.07 -26.65
CA THR A 333 -1.61 16.11 -26.67
C THR A 333 -0.98 15.37 -27.84
N GLY A 334 -1.74 14.50 -28.53
CA GLY A 334 -1.22 13.55 -29.52
C GLY A 334 -0.35 12.44 -28.94
N LYS A 335 -0.30 12.28 -27.59
CA LYS A 335 0.60 11.35 -26.90
C LYS A 335 -0.15 10.36 -26.01
N ASP A 336 0.51 9.25 -25.71
CA ASP A 336 0.02 8.24 -24.78
C ASP A 336 0.15 8.74 -23.33
N LEU A 337 -0.91 8.53 -22.54
CA LEU A 337 -0.89 8.82 -21.11
C LEU A 337 -0.25 7.65 -20.38
N ARG A 338 0.77 7.91 -19.56
CA ARG A 338 1.35 6.85 -18.74
C ARG A 338 0.39 6.43 -17.63
N THR A 339 0.21 5.12 -17.48
CA THR A 339 -0.67 4.48 -16.51
C THR A 339 -0.41 4.95 -15.07
N ASP A 340 0.85 5.14 -14.68
CA ASP A 340 1.21 5.55 -13.32
C ASP A 340 0.71 6.95 -12.95
N TYR A 341 0.65 7.88 -13.91
CA TYR A 341 0.06 9.20 -13.69
C TYR A 341 -1.46 9.14 -13.58
N ALA A 342 -2.12 8.30 -14.39
CA ALA A 342 -3.55 8.08 -14.28
C ALA A 342 -3.93 7.47 -12.93
N VAL A 343 -3.11 6.55 -12.40
CA VAL A 343 -3.30 5.98 -11.04
C VAL A 343 -3.25 7.06 -9.97
N VAL A 344 -2.25 7.96 -10.01
CA VAL A 344 -2.16 9.09 -9.06
C VAL A 344 -3.34 10.04 -9.18
N PHE A 345 -3.81 10.30 -10.40
CA PHE A 345 -4.98 11.13 -10.64
C PHE A 345 -6.24 10.54 -9.98
N PHE A 346 -6.55 9.26 -10.21
CA PHE A 346 -7.69 8.61 -9.57
C PHE A 346 -7.52 8.42 -8.06
N ALA A 347 -6.29 8.19 -7.57
CA ALA A 347 -6.02 8.17 -6.14
C ALA A 347 -6.31 9.52 -5.47
N THR A 348 -5.97 10.63 -6.14
CA THR A 348 -6.27 11.99 -5.68
C THR A 348 -7.78 12.22 -5.60
N LEU A 349 -8.52 11.86 -6.65
CA LEU A 349 -9.98 11.95 -6.65
C LEU A 349 -10.61 11.08 -5.55
N PHE A 350 -10.09 9.88 -5.33
CA PHE A 350 -10.53 9.00 -4.26
C PHE A 350 -10.33 9.62 -2.88
N VAL A 351 -9.15 10.20 -2.59
CA VAL A 351 -8.90 10.89 -1.31
C VAL A 351 -9.91 12.03 -1.09
N LEU A 352 -10.12 12.88 -2.11
CA LEU A 352 -11.06 13.99 -2.01
C LEU A 352 -12.50 13.50 -1.76
N ALA A 353 -12.93 12.44 -2.46
CA ALA A 353 -14.23 11.82 -2.27
C ALA A 353 -14.37 11.18 -0.87
N ALA A 354 -13.32 10.55 -0.33
CA ALA A 354 -13.34 10.00 1.02
C ALA A 354 -13.53 11.09 2.09
N PHE A 355 -12.81 12.22 1.97
CA PHE A 355 -12.99 13.36 2.88
C PHE A 355 -14.37 13.99 2.77
N TYR A 356 -14.93 14.10 1.55
CA TYR A 356 -16.28 14.63 1.34
C TYR A 356 -17.36 13.66 1.86
N PHE A 357 -17.20 12.37 1.62
CA PHE A 357 -18.08 11.32 2.12
C PHE A 357 -18.13 11.28 3.63
N CYS A 358 -16.98 11.22 4.31
CA CYS A 358 -16.90 11.25 5.77
C CYS A 358 -17.57 12.49 6.35
N TYR A 359 -17.31 13.67 5.78
CA TYR A 359 -17.94 14.92 6.24
C TYR A 359 -19.46 14.88 6.07
N SER A 360 -19.93 14.51 4.87
CA SER A 360 -21.34 14.44 4.53
C SER A 360 -22.09 13.50 5.46
N PHE A 361 -21.51 12.32 5.71
CA PHE A 361 -22.10 11.32 6.59
C PHE A 361 -22.14 11.79 8.05
N ILE A 362 -21.01 12.25 8.59
CA ILE A 362 -20.93 12.74 9.98
C ILE A 362 -21.91 13.88 10.22
N LYS A 363 -21.97 14.85 9.30
CA LYS A 363 -22.88 16.00 9.41
C LYS A 363 -24.34 15.57 9.47
N LYS A 364 -24.73 14.53 8.74
CA LYS A 364 -26.11 14.02 8.71
C LYS A 364 -26.48 13.25 9.98
N TYR A 365 -25.58 12.38 10.47
CA TYR A 365 -25.93 11.39 11.50
C TYR A 365 -25.35 11.66 12.90
N PHE A 366 -24.25 12.41 13.04
CA PHE A 366 -23.49 12.51 14.29
C PHE A 366 -23.05 13.94 14.62
N ARG A 367 -23.87 14.64 15.41
CA ARG A 367 -23.74 16.09 15.69
C ARG A 367 -22.59 16.42 16.65
N ASN A 368 -22.16 15.47 17.47
CA ASN A 368 -21.15 15.65 18.51
C ASN A 368 -19.77 15.12 18.10
N THR A 369 -19.53 14.92 16.80
CA THR A 369 -18.24 14.43 16.30
C THR A 369 -17.19 15.54 16.27
N SER A 370 -15.95 15.19 16.65
CA SER A 370 -14.85 16.14 16.65
C SER A 370 -14.14 16.23 15.30
N PHE A 371 -13.47 17.36 15.09
CA PHE A 371 -12.65 17.58 13.90
C PHE A 371 -11.54 16.51 13.76
N GLY A 372 -10.87 16.15 14.86
CA GLY A 372 -9.86 15.10 14.85
C GLY A 372 -10.41 13.73 14.45
N MET A 373 -11.61 13.37 14.93
CA MET A 373 -12.25 12.10 14.57
C MET A 373 -12.69 12.08 13.09
N TYR A 374 -13.10 13.22 12.55
CA TYR A 374 -13.36 13.38 11.11
C TYR A 374 -12.09 13.11 10.27
N LEU A 375 -10.97 13.75 10.62
CA LEU A 375 -9.70 13.52 9.92
C LEU A 375 -9.26 12.05 9.99
N LEU A 376 -9.29 11.45 11.18
CA LEU A 376 -8.93 10.04 11.36
C LEU A 376 -9.79 9.10 10.52
N SER A 377 -11.11 9.30 10.51
CA SER A 377 -12.01 8.44 9.72
C SER A 377 -11.77 8.58 8.21
N SER A 378 -11.48 9.80 7.73
CA SER A 378 -11.18 10.05 6.32
C SER A 378 -9.88 9.37 5.89
N ILE A 379 -8.83 9.50 6.70
CA ILE A 379 -7.53 8.84 6.46
C ILE A 379 -7.66 7.32 6.54
N ALA A 380 -8.38 6.81 7.55
CA ALA A 380 -8.58 5.38 7.75
C ALA A 380 -9.34 4.72 6.59
N ILE A 381 -10.33 5.40 5.99
CA ILE A 381 -11.01 4.88 4.78
C ILE A 381 -10.01 4.77 3.62
N VAL A 382 -9.17 5.77 3.40
CA VAL A 382 -8.17 5.75 2.30
C VAL A 382 -7.19 4.59 2.47
N ILE A 383 -6.64 4.42 3.67
CA ILE A 383 -5.68 3.34 3.94
C ILE A 383 -6.39 1.98 3.89
N GLY A 384 -7.60 1.87 4.48
CA GLY A 384 -8.35 0.63 4.60
C GLY A 384 -8.95 0.14 3.29
N ALA A 385 -9.13 1.04 2.31
CA ALA A 385 -9.51 0.68 0.95
C ALA A 385 -8.30 0.33 0.07
N SER A 386 -7.18 -0.10 0.66
CA SER A 386 -5.95 -0.46 -0.07
C SER A 386 -5.28 0.72 -0.81
N GLY A 387 -5.59 1.98 -0.47
CA GLY A 387 -5.09 3.15 -1.21
C GLY A 387 -3.56 3.19 -1.33
N ILE A 388 -2.85 2.79 -0.27
CA ILE A 388 -1.38 2.68 -0.25
C ILE A 388 -0.88 1.58 -1.21
N THR A 389 -1.47 0.38 -1.14
CA THR A 389 -1.10 -0.75 -2.01
C THR A 389 -1.32 -0.42 -3.47
N GLN A 390 -2.44 0.23 -3.81
CA GLN A 390 -2.79 0.59 -5.18
C GLN A 390 -1.81 1.59 -5.80
N VAL A 391 -1.33 2.57 -5.03
CA VAL A 391 -0.36 3.52 -5.57
C VAL A 391 1.07 3.00 -5.52
N PHE A 392 1.43 2.09 -4.61
CA PHE A 392 2.77 1.52 -4.53
C PHE A 392 3.16 0.75 -5.79
N LEU A 393 2.22 -0.05 -6.33
CA LEU A 393 2.38 -0.76 -7.61
C LEU A 393 1.38 -0.18 -8.62
N PRO A 394 1.63 1.02 -9.18
CA PRO A 394 0.64 1.80 -9.93
C PRO A 394 0.46 1.26 -11.36
N LYS A 395 -0.10 0.05 -11.46
CA LYS A 395 -0.40 -0.66 -12.70
C LYS A 395 -1.84 -0.49 -13.13
N ILE A 396 -2.17 -1.06 -14.29
CA ILE A 396 -3.52 -1.12 -14.88
C ILE A 396 -4.59 -1.58 -13.89
N TYR A 397 -4.27 -2.52 -12.99
CA TYR A 397 -5.18 -3.07 -11.97
C TYR A 397 -5.71 -2.01 -10.99
N SER A 398 -4.93 -0.95 -10.76
CA SER A 398 -5.25 0.09 -9.77
C SER A 398 -6.27 1.08 -10.28
N LEU A 399 -6.34 1.29 -11.60
CA LEU A 399 -7.27 2.23 -12.23
C LEU A 399 -8.75 1.88 -11.99
N PRO A 400 -9.26 0.67 -12.29
CA PRO A 400 -10.66 0.34 -12.05
C PRO A 400 -11.00 0.38 -10.56
N MET A 401 -10.06 0.00 -9.68
CA MET A 401 -10.28 0.04 -8.23
C MET A 401 -10.42 1.48 -7.71
N LEU A 402 -9.43 2.33 -7.98
CA LEU A 402 -9.40 3.71 -7.48
C LEU A 402 -10.52 4.57 -8.08
N SER A 403 -10.81 4.39 -9.37
CA SER A 403 -11.94 5.07 -10.01
C SER A 403 -13.28 4.65 -9.41
N SER A 404 -13.49 3.36 -9.14
CA SER A 404 -14.71 2.86 -8.50
C SER A 404 -14.86 3.30 -7.04
N LEU A 405 -13.76 3.36 -6.28
CA LEU A 405 -13.74 3.93 -4.93
C LEU A 405 -14.10 5.43 -4.95
N PHE A 406 -13.52 6.20 -5.86
CA PHE A 406 -13.86 7.61 -6.08
C PHE A 406 -15.36 7.77 -6.39
N LEU A 407 -15.85 7.10 -7.44
CA LEU A 407 -17.22 7.22 -7.93
C LEU A 407 -18.25 6.78 -6.88
N THR A 408 -17.97 5.70 -6.17
CA THR A 408 -18.85 5.19 -5.13
C THR A 408 -18.93 6.14 -3.94
N LEU A 409 -17.80 6.60 -3.40
CA LEU A 409 -17.82 7.50 -2.25
C LEU A 409 -18.40 8.88 -2.61
N LEU A 410 -18.09 9.41 -3.80
CA LEU A 410 -18.72 10.63 -4.29
C LEU A 410 -20.23 10.44 -4.44
N GLY A 411 -20.66 9.35 -5.05
CA GLY A 411 -22.08 9.08 -5.30
C GLY A 411 -22.89 8.98 -4.01
N LEU A 412 -22.37 8.26 -3.02
CA LEU A 412 -22.98 8.16 -1.69
C LEU A 412 -22.99 9.51 -0.97
N ALA A 413 -21.90 10.29 -1.05
CA ALA A 413 -21.83 11.63 -0.43
C ALA A 413 -22.89 12.59 -1.01
N LEU A 414 -23.06 12.57 -2.34
CA LEU A 414 -24.08 13.35 -3.03
C LEU A 414 -25.49 12.91 -2.60
N TRP A 415 -25.78 11.61 -2.54
CA TRP A 415 -27.08 11.14 -2.05
C TRP A 415 -27.35 11.50 -0.59
N ILE A 416 -26.35 11.42 0.27
CA ILE A 416 -26.46 11.82 1.68
C ILE A 416 -26.85 13.30 1.80
N THR A 417 -26.28 14.16 0.95
CA THR A 417 -26.49 15.62 0.96
C THR A 417 -27.66 16.08 0.09
N ALA A 418 -28.29 15.19 -0.68
CA ALA A 418 -29.38 15.52 -1.60
C ALA A 418 -30.66 16.01 -0.92
N PHE A 419 -30.88 15.67 0.35
CA PHE A 419 -32.05 16.09 1.13
C PHE A 419 -31.63 16.82 2.40
N ASN A 420 -32.24 17.99 2.64
CA ASN A 420 -32.06 18.77 3.85
C ASN A 420 -33.46 19.21 4.32
N GLU A 421 -33.86 18.91 5.55
CA GLU A 421 -35.22 19.14 6.07
C GLU A 421 -35.73 20.59 5.93
N LYS A 422 -34.82 21.58 5.84
CA LYS A 422 -35.16 23.00 5.63
C LYS A 422 -35.37 23.39 4.17
N THR A 423 -35.00 22.53 3.22
CA THR A 423 -35.00 22.79 1.77
C THR A 423 -35.58 21.60 1.00
N ARG A 424 -36.08 21.80 -0.22
CA ARG A 424 -36.51 20.66 -1.06
C ARG A 424 -35.29 19.84 -1.54
N PHE A 425 -35.53 18.68 -2.14
CA PHE A 425 -34.45 17.87 -2.73
C PHE A 425 -33.59 18.67 -3.70
N THR A 426 -32.28 18.51 -3.61
CA THR A 426 -31.37 19.02 -4.64
C THR A 426 -31.22 17.99 -5.75
N LYS A 427 -31.89 18.23 -6.88
CA LYS A 427 -31.92 17.30 -8.02
C LYS A 427 -30.53 16.96 -8.57
N LEU A 428 -29.64 17.95 -8.63
CA LEU A 428 -28.25 17.75 -9.06
C LEU A 428 -27.51 16.71 -8.22
N HIS A 429 -27.76 16.68 -6.91
CA HIS A 429 -27.16 15.68 -6.02
C HIS A 429 -27.76 14.28 -6.22
N LEU A 430 -29.07 14.18 -6.50
CA LEU A 430 -29.70 12.89 -6.84
C LEU A 430 -29.14 12.32 -8.14
N ILE A 431 -29.13 13.14 -9.19
CA ILE A 431 -28.66 12.79 -10.53
C ILE A 431 -27.16 12.49 -10.50
N GLY A 432 -26.36 13.40 -9.94
CA GLY A 432 -24.91 13.22 -9.82
C GLY A 432 -24.54 12.00 -8.98
N GLY A 433 -25.29 11.75 -7.90
CA GLY A 433 -25.09 10.56 -7.07
C GLY A 433 -25.38 9.25 -7.82
N ALA A 434 -26.50 9.21 -8.54
CA ALA A 434 -26.90 8.06 -9.33
C ALA A 434 -25.98 7.83 -10.53
N LEU A 435 -25.58 8.89 -11.23
CA LEU A 435 -24.62 8.84 -12.32
C LEU A 435 -23.28 8.30 -11.82
N SER A 436 -22.76 8.80 -10.71
CA SER A 436 -21.49 8.34 -10.13
C SER A 436 -21.53 6.85 -9.81
N ILE A 437 -22.61 6.36 -9.19
CA ILE A 437 -22.74 4.94 -8.85
C ILE A 437 -22.94 4.08 -10.10
N ALA A 438 -23.74 4.52 -11.06
CA ALA A 438 -23.98 3.79 -12.31
C ALA A 438 -22.71 3.65 -13.16
N LEU A 439 -21.85 4.67 -13.17
CA LEU A 439 -20.55 4.68 -13.85
C LEU A 439 -19.61 3.55 -13.41
N ASN A 440 -19.82 2.93 -12.24
CA ASN A 440 -19.09 1.73 -11.84
C ASN A 440 -19.24 0.56 -12.83
N LEU A 441 -20.35 0.49 -13.58
CA LEU A 441 -20.52 -0.51 -14.65
C LEU A 441 -19.42 -0.40 -15.72
N GLY A 442 -18.90 0.80 -15.95
CA GLY A 442 -17.78 1.05 -16.86
C GLY A 442 -16.40 0.96 -16.20
N CYS A 443 -16.30 0.70 -14.90
CA CYS A 443 -15.02 0.56 -14.16
C CYS A 443 -14.89 -0.86 -13.59
N ARG A 444 -15.38 -1.06 -12.36
CA ARG A 444 -15.42 -2.32 -11.63
C ARG A 444 -16.89 -2.64 -11.31
N PRO A 445 -17.58 -3.44 -12.14
CA PRO A 445 -19.03 -3.51 -12.16
C PRO A 445 -19.70 -3.85 -10.83
N LEU A 446 -19.07 -4.69 -10.00
CA LEU A 446 -19.62 -5.07 -8.69
C LEU A 446 -19.88 -3.86 -7.77
N PHE A 447 -19.13 -2.76 -7.90
CA PHE A 447 -19.34 -1.54 -7.11
C PHE A 447 -20.71 -0.88 -7.37
N VAL A 448 -21.40 -1.23 -8.46
CA VAL A 448 -22.79 -0.79 -8.71
C VAL A 448 -23.74 -1.22 -7.58
N LEU A 449 -23.39 -2.27 -6.82
CA LEU A 449 -24.14 -2.71 -5.64
C LEU A 449 -24.22 -1.63 -4.55
N ALA A 450 -23.35 -0.61 -4.58
CA ALA A 450 -23.51 0.57 -3.73
C ALA A 450 -24.85 1.30 -3.95
N ALA A 451 -25.51 1.11 -5.10
CA ALA A 451 -26.83 1.66 -5.38
C ALA A 451 -27.87 1.26 -4.32
N PHE A 452 -27.76 0.06 -3.75
CA PHE A 452 -28.68 -0.39 -2.71
C PHE A 452 -28.61 0.49 -1.45
N PHE A 453 -27.51 1.21 -1.18
CA PHE A 453 -27.46 2.15 -0.06
C PHE A 453 -28.46 3.31 -0.21
N ALA A 454 -29.04 3.54 -1.39
CA ALA A 454 -30.17 4.44 -1.57
C ALA A 454 -31.33 4.11 -0.61
N PHE A 455 -31.63 2.82 -0.41
CA PHE A 455 -32.75 2.38 0.43
C PHE A 455 -32.61 2.83 1.89
N PRO A 456 -31.50 2.56 2.61
CA PRO A 456 -31.34 3.11 3.94
C PRO A 456 -31.14 4.63 3.96
N ILE A 457 -30.41 5.22 3.00
CA ILE A 457 -30.13 6.67 2.97
C ILE A 457 -31.42 7.50 2.84
N PHE A 458 -32.36 7.05 2.01
CA PHE A 458 -33.65 7.70 1.75
C PHE A 458 -34.82 6.99 2.42
N SER A 459 -34.57 6.11 3.40
CA SER A 459 -35.60 5.25 4.02
C SER A 459 -36.82 6.03 4.54
N GLN A 460 -36.60 7.19 5.15
CA GLN A 460 -37.68 8.06 5.60
C GLN A 460 -38.44 8.68 4.42
N GLN A 461 -37.73 9.19 3.41
CA GLN A 461 -38.33 9.83 2.25
C GLN A 461 -39.12 8.84 1.38
N ILE A 462 -38.69 7.58 1.32
CA ILE A 462 -39.44 6.48 0.69
C ILE A 462 -40.75 6.23 1.45
N LYS A 463 -40.71 6.16 2.79
CA LYS A 463 -41.92 6.01 3.63
C LYS A 463 -42.89 7.20 3.49
N GLU A 464 -42.35 8.40 3.35
CA GLU A 464 -43.11 9.64 3.11
C GLU A 464 -43.62 9.75 1.65
N ARG A 465 -43.51 8.68 0.83
CA ARG A 465 -43.90 8.64 -0.59
C ARG A 465 -43.27 9.76 -1.43
N LYS A 466 -42.09 10.26 -1.06
CA LYS A 466 -41.30 11.22 -1.87
C LYS A 466 -40.52 10.54 -3.00
N PHE A 467 -40.49 9.21 -3.01
CA PHE A 467 -40.03 8.34 -4.09
C PHE A 467 -41.12 7.29 -4.38
N PHE A 468 -41.09 6.68 -5.56
CA PHE A 468 -42.00 5.60 -5.98
C PHE A 468 -43.51 5.96 -5.86
N SER A 469 -43.84 7.22 -6.17
CA SER A 469 -45.22 7.74 -6.18
C SER A 469 -45.36 8.78 -7.29
N LEU A 470 -46.59 9.16 -7.66
CA LEU A 470 -46.81 10.24 -8.64
C LEU A 470 -46.19 11.57 -8.19
N SER A 471 -46.32 11.93 -6.91
CA SER A 471 -45.71 13.15 -6.36
C SER A 471 -44.19 13.07 -6.22
N GLY A 472 -43.65 11.85 -6.07
CA GLY A 472 -42.22 11.54 -6.00
C GLY A 472 -41.60 11.15 -7.35
N LEU A 473 -42.34 11.22 -8.46
CA LEU A 473 -41.90 10.71 -9.76
C LEU A 473 -40.61 11.38 -10.21
N THR A 474 -40.52 12.70 -10.10
CA THR A 474 -39.32 13.44 -10.50
C THR A 474 -38.09 13.05 -9.67
N ASN A 475 -38.24 12.71 -8.39
CA ASN A 475 -37.13 12.23 -7.54
C ASN A 475 -36.69 10.82 -7.97
N THR A 476 -37.68 9.97 -8.27
CA THR A 476 -37.47 8.60 -8.72
C THR A 476 -36.75 8.58 -10.07
N LEU A 477 -37.21 9.37 -11.04
CA LEU A 477 -36.56 9.52 -12.35
C LEU A 477 -35.15 10.12 -12.23
N SER A 478 -34.92 11.03 -11.28
CA SER A 478 -33.57 11.59 -11.02
C SER A 478 -32.55 10.53 -10.57
N VAL A 479 -33.02 9.40 -10.04
CA VAL A 479 -32.16 8.27 -9.65
C VAL A 479 -32.11 7.21 -10.74
N ILE A 480 -33.26 6.82 -11.31
CA ILE A 480 -33.35 5.69 -12.25
C ILE A 480 -32.78 6.04 -13.63
N VAL A 481 -33.07 7.23 -14.18
CA VAL A 481 -32.66 7.60 -15.54
C VAL A 481 -31.13 7.55 -15.72
N PRO A 482 -30.30 8.06 -14.79
CA PRO A 482 -28.84 7.91 -14.88
C PRO A 482 -28.35 6.46 -15.01
N PHE A 483 -29.01 5.49 -14.36
CA PHE A 483 -28.64 4.07 -14.51
C PHE A 483 -28.91 3.55 -15.92
N PHE A 484 -29.98 4.01 -16.58
CA PHE A 484 -30.24 3.66 -17.98
C PHE A 484 -29.26 4.34 -18.93
N ILE A 485 -28.96 5.62 -18.71
CA ILE A 485 -28.00 6.40 -19.53
C ILE A 485 -26.62 5.74 -19.54
N VAL A 486 -26.18 5.16 -18.42
CA VAL A 486 -24.87 4.47 -18.34
C VAL A 486 -25.00 2.98 -18.69
N GLY A 487 -26.02 2.33 -18.16
CA GLY A 487 -26.20 0.88 -18.26
C GLY A 487 -26.44 0.41 -19.68
N ILE A 488 -27.30 1.10 -20.45
CA ILE A 488 -27.62 0.70 -21.83
C ILE A 488 -26.36 0.76 -22.72
N PRO A 489 -25.60 1.87 -22.80
CA PRO A 489 -24.37 1.90 -23.59
C PRO A 489 -23.34 0.87 -23.12
N THR A 490 -23.21 0.65 -21.81
CA THR A 490 -22.26 -0.35 -21.28
C THR A 490 -22.62 -1.76 -21.69
N MET A 491 -23.91 -2.13 -21.59
CA MET A 491 -24.41 -3.43 -22.03
C MET A 491 -24.26 -3.61 -23.54
N TRP A 492 -24.51 -2.56 -24.33
CA TRP A 492 -24.31 -2.60 -25.78
C TRP A 492 -22.84 -2.77 -26.15
N TYR A 493 -21.94 -2.05 -25.46
CA TYR A 493 -20.49 -2.21 -25.62
C TYR A 493 -20.03 -3.65 -25.31
N ASN A 494 -20.59 -4.28 -24.27
CA ASN A 494 -20.35 -5.70 -23.97
C ASN A 494 -20.91 -6.63 -25.05
N LYS A 495 -22.11 -6.34 -25.58
CA LYS A 495 -22.73 -7.13 -26.66
C LYS A 495 -21.85 -7.15 -27.91
N ILE A 496 -21.22 -6.03 -28.26
CA ILE A 496 -20.31 -5.93 -29.40
C ILE A 496 -19.02 -6.75 -29.14
N ARG A 497 -18.44 -6.67 -27.94
CA ARG A 497 -17.17 -7.35 -27.61
C ARG A 497 -17.31 -8.85 -27.42
N PHE A 498 -18.35 -9.29 -26.73
CA PHE A 498 -18.45 -10.64 -26.18
C PHE A 498 -19.77 -11.34 -26.53
N ALA A 499 -20.54 -10.79 -27.48
CA ALA A 499 -21.85 -11.30 -27.88
C ALA A 499 -22.88 -11.43 -26.73
N SER A 500 -22.62 -10.82 -25.56
CA SER A 500 -23.46 -10.86 -24.36
C SER A 500 -23.58 -9.47 -23.72
N TYR A 501 -24.78 -9.11 -23.25
CA TYR A 501 -25.01 -7.84 -22.56
C TYR A 501 -24.40 -7.80 -21.15
N PHE A 502 -24.24 -8.96 -20.52
CA PHE A 502 -23.86 -9.09 -19.11
C PHE A 502 -22.43 -9.64 -18.91
N ASP A 503 -21.74 -9.98 -19.99
CA ASP A 503 -20.35 -10.44 -19.93
C ASP A 503 -19.40 -9.25 -20.07
N PHE A 504 -18.58 -9.01 -19.05
CA PHE A 504 -17.61 -7.92 -19.04
C PHE A 504 -16.22 -8.36 -19.53
N GLY A 505 -16.05 -9.64 -19.88
CA GLY A 505 -14.86 -10.17 -20.55
C GLY A 505 -13.84 -10.83 -19.64
N ALA A 506 -14.02 -10.80 -18.31
CA ALA A 506 -13.09 -11.40 -17.36
C ALA A 506 -12.93 -12.92 -17.55
N THR A 507 -13.98 -13.58 -18.06
CA THR A 507 -13.96 -15.01 -18.41
C THR A 507 -12.98 -15.33 -19.55
N TYR A 508 -12.73 -14.39 -20.46
CA TYR A 508 -11.84 -14.57 -21.61
C TYR A 508 -10.41 -14.11 -21.35
N ASN A 509 -10.05 -13.82 -20.09
CA ASN A 509 -8.76 -13.26 -19.74
C ASN A 509 -7.62 -14.29 -19.96
N LEU A 510 -6.60 -13.89 -20.72
CA LEU A 510 -5.37 -14.63 -20.94
C LEU A 510 -4.41 -14.50 -19.75
N THR A 511 -4.78 -15.10 -18.62
CA THR A 511 -4.00 -15.09 -17.37
C THR A 511 -3.19 -16.38 -17.19
N GLY A 512 -2.69 -16.63 -15.98
CA GLY A 512 -1.84 -17.78 -15.63
C GLY A 512 -2.59 -19.11 -15.49
N PHE A 513 -3.90 -19.11 -15.69
CA PHE A 513 -4.79 -20.26 -15.60
C PHE A 513 -6.04 -20.03 -16.47
N ASP A 514 -6.69 -21.11 -16.85
CA ASP A 514 -7.88 -21.08 -17.69
C ASP A 514 -9.10 -20.59 -16.90
N MET A 515 -9.57 -19.37 -17.20
CA MET A 515 -10.73 -18.75 -16.57
C MET A 515 -12.08 -19.32 -17.04
N VAL A 516 -12.13 -19.94 -18.21
CA VAL A 516 -13.35 -20.51 -18.80
C VAL A 516 -13.69 -21.83 -18.13
N HIS A 517 -12.67 -22.68 -17.96
CA HIS A 517 -12.82 -24.02 -17.39
C HIS A 517 -12.45 -24.08 -15.89
N HIS A 518 -12.21 -22.94 -15.25
CA HIS A 518 -11.82 -22.88 -13.84
C HIS A 518 -12.88 -23.47 -12.92
N ALA A 519 -12.49 -24.49 -12.13
CA ALA A 519 -13.38 -25.08 -11.14
C ALA A 519 -13.70 -24.07 -10.02
N LYS A 520 -15.00 -23.85 -9.79
CA LYS A 520 -15.52 -22.98 -8.73
C LYS A 520 -15.78 -23.79 -7.46
N THR A 521 -14.72 -24.15 -6.75
CA THR A 521 -14.82 -24.99 -5.54
C THR A 521 -15.20 -24.18 -4.31
N MET A 522 -16.25 -24.59 -3.59
CA MET A 522 -16.76 -23.90 -2.40
C MET A 522 -15.76 -23.86 -1.23
N ILE A 523 -14.82 -24.79 -1.15
CA ILE A 523 -13.77 -24.81 -0.10
C ILE A 523 -12.85 -23.58 -0.16
N ARG A 524 -12.79 -22.87 -1.30
CA ARG A 524 -12.07 -21.60 -1.42
C ARG A 524 -12.70 -20.50 -0.57
N ILE A 525 -13.98 -20.59 -0.22
CA ILE A 525 -14.67 -19.59 0.60
C ILE A 525 -14.11 -19.52 2.02
N PRO A 526 -14.09 -20.61 2.82
CA PRO A 526 -13.52 -20.55 4.17
C PRO A 526 -12.02 -20.22 4.17
N ILE A 527 -11.24 -20.72 3.18
CA ILE A 527 -9.83 -20.38 3.02
C ILE A 527 -9.67 -18.88 2.71
N GLY A 528 -10.44 -18.36 1.76
CA GLY A 528 -10.46 -16.95 1.41
C GLY A 528 -10.86 -16.06 2.58
N LEU A 529 -11.91 -16.40 3.33
CA LEU A 529 -12.31 -15.68 4.54
C LEU A 529 -11.18 -15.66 5.58
N TRP A 530 -10.47 -16.77 5.77
CA TRP A 530 -9.31 -16.83 6.66
C TRP A 530 -8.21 -15.85 6.21
N PHE A 531 -7.78 -15.96 4.96
CA PHE A 531 -6.72 -15.11 4.41
C PHE A 531 -7.10 -13.62 4.39
N TYR A 532 -8.32 -13.31 3.95
CA TYR A 532 -8.78 -11.93 3.85
C TYR A 532 -9.02 -11.26 5.19
N LEU A 533 -9.51 -11.98 6.21
CA LEU A 533 -9.91 -11.33 7.47
C LEU A 533 -8.89 -11.47 8.60
N VAL A 534 -8.31 -12.67 8.80
CA VAL A 534 -7.66 -13.03 10.08
C VAL A 534 -6.23 -13.56 9.97
N GLN A 535 -5.71 -13.82 8.77
CA GLN A 535 -4.35 -14.31 8.57
C GLN A 535 -3.30 -13.52 9.40
N PRO A 536 -2.54 -14.18 10.29
CA PRO A 536 -1.48 -13.51 11.04
C PRO A 536 -0.36 -12.97 10.15
N LEU A 537 0.40 -12.00 10.68
CA LEU A 537 1.63 -11.53 10.04
C LEU A 537 2.73 -12.60 10.16
N HIS A 538 3.53 -12.75 9.12
CA HIS A 538 4.82 -13.44 9.20
C HIS A 538 5.89 -12.40 9.54
N ILE A 539 6.41 -12.43 10.79
CA ILE A 539 7.36 -11.43 11.30
C ILE A 539 8.71 -12.02 11.69
N SER A 540 9.77 -11.22 11.57
CA SER A 540 11.13 -11.54 12.03
C SER A 540 11.75 -10.36 12.76
N ALA A 541 12.78 -10.62 13.57
CA ALA A 541 13.62 -9.58 14.17
C ALA A 541 14.55 -8.90 13.14
N ASN A 542 14.67 -9.49 11.95
CA ASN A 542 15.48 -8.96 10.86
C ASN A 542 14.65 -8.04 9.97
N TYR A 543 15.21 -6.89 9.60
CA TYR A 543 14.66 -6.02 8.57
C TYR A 543 14.43 -6.84 7.28
N PRO A 544 13.28 -6.69 6.57
CA PRO A 544 12.23 -5.68 6.71
C PRO A 544 11.08 -6.01 7.69
N TYR A 545 11.29 -6.95 8.62
CA TYR A 545 10.39 -7.34 9.72
C TYR A 545 9.08 -8.02 9.34
N ILE A 546 8.50 -7.76 8.17
CA ILE A 546 7.27 -8.38 7.68
C ILE A 546 7.56 -9.09 6.36
N PHE A 547 7.23 -10.38 6.29
CA PHE A 547 7.48 -11.28 5.16
C PHE A 547 6.17 -11.81 4.57
N THR A 548 6.26 -12.38 3.37
CA THR A 548 5.12 -13.05 2.74
C THR A 548 4.68 -14.25 3.58
N VAL A 549 3.37 -14.47 3.65
CA VAL A 549 2.80 -15.69 4.24
C VAL A 549 2.73 -16.80 3.19
N ASP A 550 2.77 -18.04 3.65
CA ASP A 550 2.75 -19.22 2.78
C ASP A 550 1.37 -19.52 2.20
N GLU A 551 1.36 -20.16 1.03
CA GLU A 551 0.15 -20.70 0.42
C GLU A 551 -0.41 -21.87 1.24
N PRO A 552 -1.73 -22.13 1.20
CA PRO A 552 -2.34 -23.21 1.97
C PRO A 552 -1.93 -24.59 1.41
N HIS A 553 -0.97 -25.26 2.05
CA HIS A 553 -0.46 -26.58 1.64
C HIS A 553 -1.49 -27.72 1.67
N GLY A 554 -2.57 -27.59 2.45
CA GLY A 554 -3.61 -28.62 2.56
C GLY A 554 -4.65 -28.61 1.43
N PHE A 555 -4.63 -27.62 0.54
CA PHE A 555 -5.59 -27.53 -0.56
C PHE A 555 -5.09 -28.32 -1.79
N MET A 556 -5.74 -29.44 -2.09
CA MET A 556 -5.43 -30.31 -3.24
C MET A 556 -5.98 -29.73 -4.56
N GLY A 557 -5.55 -28.53 -4.89
CA GLY A 557 -5.88 -27.81 -6.12
C GLY A 557 -5.02 -26.55 -6.24
N ARG A 558 -5.13 -25.84 -7.37
CA ARG A 558 -4.42 -24.56 -7.54
C ARG A 558 -5.14 -23.46 -6.77
N PHE A 559 -4.53 -22.99 -5.68
CA PHE A 559 -4.95 -21.77 -4.97
C PHE A 559 -4.22 -20.59 -5.58
N ILE A 560 -4.95 -19.59 -6.06
CA ILE A 560 -4.34 -18.41 -6.68
C ILE A 560 -4.08 -17.40 -5.58
N MET A 561 -2.81 -17.13 -5.31
CA MET A 561 -2.40 -16.19 -4.28
C MET A 561 -1.25 -15.34 -4.80
N GLU A 562 -1.47 -14.03 -4.83
CA GLU A 562 -0.37 -13.07 -5.03
C GLU A 562 0.34 -12.83 -3.69
N PRO A 563 1.55 -12.22 -3.66
CA PRO A 563 2.27 -11.93 -2.42
C PRO A 563 1.36 -11.29 -1.36
N TYR A 564 1.28 -11.95 -0.21
CA TYR A 564 0.32 -11.63 0.84
C TYR A 564 1.02 -11.58 2.19
N TYR A 565 0.56 -10.71 3.09
CA TYR A 565 1.31 -10.36 4.31
C TYR A 565 0.55 -10.57 5.61
N GLY A 566 -0.79 -10.68 5.53
CA GLY A 566 -1.66 -10.77 6.71
C GLY A 566 -3.05 -10.27 6.38
N GLY A 567 -4.04 -10.69 7.17
CA GLY A 567 -5.45 -10.42 7.00
C GLY A 567 -5.87 -9.01 7.39
N PHE A 568 -7.06 -8.62 6.95
CA PHE A 568 -7.56 -7.26 7.04
C PHE A 568 -7.68 -6.76 8.48
N PHE A 569 -8.12 -7.59 9.44
CA PHE A 569 -8.24 -7.16 10.85
C PHE A 569 -6.88 -6.95 11.53
N ILE A 570 -5.82 -7.58 11.03
CA ILE A 570 -4.46 -7.38 11.55
C ILE A 570 -3.88 -6.06 11.03
N PHE A 571 -4.04 -5.78 9.73
CA PHE A 571 -3.63 -4.52 9.12
C PHE A 571 -4.52 -3.33 9.51
N THR A 572 -5.81 -3.58 9.77
CA THR A 572 -6.84 -2.57 9.99
C THR A 572 -7.61 -2.88 11.28
N PRO A 573 -6.99 -2.84 12.47
CA PRO A 573 -7.65 -3.22 13.72
C PRO A 573 -8.86 -2.35 14.07
N ILE A 574 -8.97 -1.12 13.53
CA ILE A 574 -10.17 -0.30 13.67
C ILE A 574 -11.42 -0.99 13.08
N ALA A 575 -11.27 -1.88 12.09
CA ALA A 575 -12.35 -2.67 11.54
C ALA A 575 -12.99 -3.63 12.56
N LEU A 576 -12.29 -3.98 13.65
CA LEU A 576 -12.86 -4.78 14.74
C LEU A 576 -13.94 -4.03 15.54
N ALA A 577 -13.95 -2.69 15.49
CA ALA A 577 -14.97 -1.89 16.16
C ALA A 577 -16.39 -2.17 15.64
N ILE A 578 -16.52 -2.76 14.46
CA ILE A 578 -17.81 -3.19 13.89
C ILE A 578 -18.56 -4.16 14.82
N PHE A 579 -17.83 -5.03 15.54
CA PHE A 579 -18.40 -6.01 16.46
C PHE A 579 -19.02 -5.37 17.71
N LEU A 580 -18.66 -4.12 18.04
CA LEU A 580 -19.31 -3.37 19.12
C LEU A 580 -20.80 -3.09 18.80
N ALA A 581 -21.24 -3.25 17.56
CA ALA A 581 -22.66 -3.16 17.21
C ALA A 581 -23.53 -4.21 17.92
N ILE A 582 -22.97 -5.37 18.28
CA ILE A 582 -23.68 -6.49 18.91
C ILE A 582 -24.11 -6.10 20.34
N PRO A 583 -23.20 -5.74 21.27
CA PRO A 583 -23.59 -5.32 22.62
C PRO A 583 -24.38 -3.99 22.62
N PHE A 584 -24.16 -3.12 21.63
CA PHE A 584 -24.83 -1.81 21.54
C PHE A 584 -25.99 -1.77 20.52
N LYS A 585 -26.64 -2.91 20.23
CA LYS A 585 -27.71 -3.02 19.21
C LYS A 585 -28.84 -2.01 19.37
N THR A 586 -29.23 -1.68 20.60
CA THR A 586 -30.30 -0.71 20.89
C THR A 586 -29.90 0.70 20.48
N LEU A 587 -28.62 1.07 20.69
CA LEU A 587 -28.07 2.34 20.27
C LEU A 587 -28.01 2.44 18.74
N ILE A 588 -27.54 1.38 18.09
CA ILE A 588 -27.49 1.29 16.62
C ILE A 588 -28.88 1.46 15.99
N LYS A 589 -29.92 0.88 16.63
CA LYS A 589 -31.33 1.11 16.23
C LYS A 589 -31.76 2.57 16.45
N LYS A 590 -31.41 3.18 17.59
CA LYS A 590 -31.73 4.59 17.91
C LYS A 590 -31.18 5.55 16.85
N TYR A 591 -29.95 5.36 16.40
CA TYR A 591 -29.34 6.17 15.33
C TYR A 591 -29.85 5.82 13.92
N LYS A 592 -30.75 4.84 13.77
CA LYS A 592 -31.32 4.36 12.49
C LYS A 592 -30.27 3.92 11.46
N ILE A 593 -29.06 3.56 11.90
CA ILE A 593 -27.95 3.14 11.03
C ILE A 593 -27.84 1.61 10.88
N ARG A 594 -28.65 0.82 11.61
CA ARG A 594 -28.61 -0.65 11.57
C ARG A 594 -28.64 -1.20 10.15
N PHE A 595 -29.53 -0.68 9.30
CA PHE A 595 -29.67 -1.18 7.94
C PHE A 595 -28.42 -0.89 7.09
N ILE A 596 -27.87 0.33 7.18
CA ILE A 596 -26.59 0.69 6.54
C ILE A 596 -25.47 -0.25 6.99
N LEU A 597 -25.36 -0.49 8.30
CA LEU A 597 -24.35 -1.35 8.86
C LEU A 597 -24.47 -2.81 8.37
N CYS A 598 -25.68 -3.37 8.38
CA CYS A 598 -25.92 -4.71 7.86
C CYS A 598 -25.52 -4.82 6.39
N MET A 599 -25.89 -3.83 5.57
CA MET A 599 -25.49 -3.80 4.16
C MET A 599 -23.98 -3.71 3.97
N ALA A 600 -23.29 -2.88 4.77
CA ALA A 600 -21.84 -2.78 4.70
C ALA A 600 -21.17 -4.13 4.99
N VAL A 601 -21.63 -4.85 6.03
CA VAL A 601 -21.12 -6.19 6.35
C VAL A 601 -21.46 -7.21 5.26
N CYS A 602 -22.73 -7.27 4.83
CA CYS A 602 -23.17 -8.22 3.81
C CYS A 602 -22.43 -8.04 2.49
N PHE A 603 -22.25 -6.81 2.03
CA PHE A 603 -21.49 -6.54 0.83
C PHE A 603 -20.01 -6.83 1.01
N SER A 604 -19.40 -6.52 2.16
CA SER A 604 -18.01 -6.89 2.43
C SER A 604 -17.78 -8.39 2.30
N VAL A 605 -18.65 -9.19 2.93
CA VAL A 605 -18.60 -10.66 2.86
C VAL A 605 -18.83 -11.15 1.43
N PHE A 606 -19.79 -10.56 0.72
CA PHE A 606 -20.06 -10.89 -0.68
C PHE A 606 -18.85 -10.65 -1.58
N TYR A 607 -18.17 -9.50 -1.45
CA TYR A 607 -16.94 -9.21 -2.19
C TYR A 607 -15.84 -10.22 -1.87
N ILE A 608 -15.60 -10.50 -0.59
CA ILE A 608 -14.60 -11.49 -0.16
C ILE A 608 -14.88 -12.85 -0.80
N ILE A 609 -16.14 -13.30 -0.80
CA ILE A 609 -16.55 -14.56 -1.43
C ILE A 609 -16.29 -14.51 -2.94
N ALA A 610 -16.73 -13.45 -3.61
CA ALA A 610 -16.56 -13.29 -5.05
C ALA A 610 -15.08 -13.30 -5.47
N ASP A 611 -14.24 -12.53 -4.77
CA ASP A 611 -12.80 -12.44 -5.05
C ASP A 611 -12.12 -13.80 -4.85
N SER A 612 -12.42 -14.47 -3.73
CA SER A 612 -11.88 -15.79 -3.37
C SER A 612 -12.27 -16.89 -4.37
N MET A 613 -13.50 -16.83 -4.90
CA MET A 613 -14.00 -17.83 -5.84
C MET A 613 -13.47 -17.61 -7.27
N ILE A 614 -13.39 -16.36 -7.72
CA ILE A 614 -13.08 -16.01 -9.11
C ILE A 614 -11.56 -15.92 -9.32
N THR A 615 -10.86 -15.18 -8.46
CA THR A 615 -9.45 -14.82 -8.70
C THR A 615 -8.49 -15.24 -7.59
N GLY A 616 -9.00 -15.64 -6.42
CA GLY A 616 -8.19 -16.07 -5.27
C GLY A 616 -7.92 -14.93 -4.28
N VAL A 617 -6.71 -14.89 -3.71
CA VAL A 617 -6.35 -13.98 -2.61
C VAL A 617 -5.29 -12.97 -3.02
N ASN A 618 -5.55 -11.69 -2.77
CA ASN A 618 -4.61 -10.61 -3.02
C ASN A 618 -4.89 -9.36 -2.16
N SER A 619 -3.85 -8.76 -1.58
CA SER A 619 -3.94 -7.56 -0.75
C SER A 619 -4.53 -6.33 -1.48
N ARG A 620 -4.46 -6.29 -2.82
CA ARG A 620 -5.11 -5.24 -3.63
C ARG A 620 -6.64 -5.24 -3.49
N TYR A 621 -7.24 -6.40 -3.27
CA TYR A 621 -8.70 -6.57 -3.15
C TYR A 621 -9.26 -6.12 -1.80
N TYR A 622 -8.41 -5.68 -0.86
CA TYR A 622 -8.87 -4.84 0.26
C TYR A 622 -9.59 -3.58 -0.24
N GLY A 623 -9.35 -3.13 -1.48
CA GLY A 623 -10.11 -2.06 -2.11
C GLY A 623 -11.59 -2.40 -2.36
N ASP A 624 -11.93 -3.67 -2.55
CA ASP A 624 -13.31 -4.11 -2.82
C ASP A 624 -14.21 -3.98 -1.58
N PHE A 625 -13.71 -4.46 -0.43
CA PHE A 625 -14.50 -4.60 0.79
C PHE A 625 -14.00 -3.77 1.99
N GLY A 626 -12.73 -3.38 2.02
CA GLY A 626 -12.11 -2.77 3.20
C GLY A 626 -12.72 -1.43 3.58
N TRP A 627 -13.12 -0.63 2.58
CA TRP A 627 -13.82 0.65 2.81
C TRP A 627 -15.18 0.46 3.50
N LEU A 628 -15.92 -0.63 3.21
CA LEU A 628 -17.20 -0.95 3.83
C LEU A 628 -17.02 -1.35 5.29
N LEU A 629 -16.02 -2.17 5.60
CA LEU A 629 -15.71 -2.59 6.98
C LEU A 629 -15.26 -1.39 7.83
N VAL A 630 -14.36 -0.55 7.30
CA VAL A 630 -13.91 0.67 7.98
C VAL A 630 -15.07 1.64 8.18
N PHE A 631 -15.88 1.87 7.14
CA PHE A 631 -17.08 2.70 7.24
C PHE A 631 -18.04 2.17 8.32
N GLY A 632 -18.35 0.87 8.29
CA GLY A 632 -19.20 0.20 9.28
C GLY A 632 -18.66 0.35 10.71
N SER A 633 -17.36 0.21 10.92
CA SER A 633 -16.71 0.48 12.20
C SER A 633 -16.90 1.92 12.67
N PHE A 634 -16.71 2.90 11.79
CA PHE A 634 -16.91 4.30 12.15
C PHE A 634 -18.37 4.65 12.42
N LEU A 635 -19.34 3.97 11.79
CA LEU A 635 -20.76 4.09 12.17
C LEU A 635 -20.97 3.75 13.64
N VAL A 636 -20.37 2.64 14.09
CA VAL A 636 -20.49 2.16 15.47
C VAL A 636 -19.75 3.09 16.42
N VAL A 637 -18.50 3.43 16.11
CA VAL A 637 -17.67 4.35 16.91
C VAL A 637 -18.35 5.70 17.07
N PHE A 638 -18.84 6.30 16.00
CA PHE A 638 -19.49 7.61 16.08
C PHE A 638 -20.83 7.56 16.83
N SER A 639 -21.62 6.49 16.70
CA SER A 639 -22.83 6.33 17.50
C SER A 639 -22.52 6.31 19.01
N LEU A 640 -21.45 5.61 19.41
CA LEU A 640 -21.02 5.54 20.80
C LEU A 640 -20.44 6.87 21.28
N LEU A 641 -19.57 7.49 20.49
CA LEU A 641 -18.99 8.79 20.84
C LEU A 641 -20.07 9.88 20.92
N ASP A 642 -21.01 9.93 19.98
CA ASP A 642 -22.09 10.92 19.97
C ASP A 642 -22.99 10.78 21.21
N GLN A 643 -23.27 9.55 21.65
CA GLN A 643 -24.03 9.25 22.87
C GLN A 643 -23.25 9.52 24.17
N TRP A 644 -21.94 9.36 24.18
CA TRP A 644 -21.10 9.45 25.37
C TRP A 644 -20.29 10.76 25.48
N THR A 645 -20.52 11.70 24.56
CA THR A 645 -19.96 13.04 24.59
C THR A 645 -21.08 14.06 24.80
N ARG A 646 -20.72 15.19 25.42
CA ARG A 646 -21.57 16.36 25.52
C ARG A 646 -20.85 17.55 24.91
N ILE A 647 -21.61 18.55 24.47
CA ILE A 647 -21.06 19.82 24.03
C ILE A 647 -21.13 20.81 25.18
N ASP A 648 -19.99 21.40 25.53
CA ASP A 648 -19.93 22.52 26.45
C ASP A 648 -20.55 23.75 25.79
N VAL A 649 -21.62 24.29 26.39
CA VAL A 649 -22.43 25.36 25.81
C VAL A 649 -21.65 26.67 25.68
N GLN A 650 -20.78 26.97 26.64
CA GLN A 650 -20.04 28.24 26.68
C GLN A 650 -18.88 28.25 25.67
N THR A 651 -18.17 27.13 25.55
CA THR A 651 -16.97 27.04 24.73
C THR A 651 -17.21 26.37 23.37
N ASN A 652 -18.39 25.78 23.16
CA ASN A 652 -18.74 24.95 22.00
C ASN A 652 -17.73 23.82 21.74
N ARG A 653 -17.16 23.27 22.82
CA ARG A 653 -16.16 22.18 22.79
C ARG A 653 -16.78 20.84 23.13
N ILE A 654 -16.23 19.79 22.57
CA ILE A 654 -16.60 18.41 22.90
C ILE A 654 -16.01 18.05 24.25
N VAL A 655 -16.84 17.52 25.14
CA VAL A 655 -16.45 16.98 26.43
C VAL A 655 -16.71 15.47 26.43
N TYR A 656 -15.63 14.72 26.58
CA TYR A 656 -15.64 13.26 26.61
C TYR A 656 -15.92 12.75 28.01
N SER A 657 -16.90 11.85 28.17
CA SER A 657 -16.98 10.99 29.36
C SER A 657 -15.75 10.06 29.44
N PRO A 658 -15.48 9.42 30.58
CA PRO A 658 -14.37 8.46 30.71
C PRO A 658 -14.41 7.34 29.65
N ARG A 659 -15.60 6.76 29.40
CA ARG A 659 -15.81 5.74 28.37
C ARG A 659 -15.53 6.27 26.97
N ALA A 660 -16.02 7.46 26.64
CA ALA A 660 -15.77 8.09 25.34
C ALA A 660 -14.29 8.41 25.14
N LYS A 661 -13.58 8.82 26.20
CA LYS A 661 -12.14 9.09 26.16
C LYS A 661 -11.35 7.81 25.89
N TRP A 662 -11.72 6.69 26.53
CA TRP A 662 -11.12 5.38 26.25
C TRP A 662 -11.34 4.95 24.80
N LEU A 663 -12.60 4.99 24.32
CA LEU A 663 -12.93 4.61 22.95
C LEU A 663 -12.19 5.48 21.92
N LYS A 664 -12.18 6.81 22.11
CA LYS A 664 -11.42 7.73 21.26
C LYS A 664 -9.94 7.36 21.21
N ASN A 665 -9.33 7.09 22.37
CA ASN A 665 -7.90 6.72 22.43
C ASN A 665 -7.63 5.38 21.74
N ALA A 666 -8.50 4.38 21.94
CA ALA A 666 -8.40 3.10 21.24
C ALA A 666 -8.47 3.27 19.72
N VAL A 667 -9.35 4.14 19.21
CA VAL A 667 -9.44 4.45 17.78
C VAL A 667 -8.16 5.13 17.27
N ILE A 668 -7.60 6.08 18.02
CA ILE A 668 -6.35 6.75 17.66
C ILE A 668 -5.22 5.72 17.54
N VAL A 669 -5.09 4.82 18.52
CA VAL A 669 -4.06 3.77 18.51
C VAL A 669 -4.29 2.81 17.35
N ALA A 670 -5.53 2.37 17.11
CA ALA A 670 -5.85 1.43 16.03
C ALA A 670 -5.56 2.01 14.63
N VAL A 671 -5.91 3.28 14.39
CA VAL A 671 -5.61 3.97 13.11
C VAL A 671 -4.11 4.27 12.98
N GLY A 672 -3.43 4.62 14.07
CA GLY A 672 -1.98 4.81 14.09
C GLY A 672 -1.22 3.51 13.78
N TRP A 673 -1.65 2.39 14.38
CA TRP A 673 -1.11 1.06 14.12
C TRP A 673 -1.32 0.64 12.67
N MET A 674 -2.52 0.86 12.15
CA MET A 674 -2.86 0.64 10.74
C MET A 674 -1.89 1.40 9.83
N ALA A 675 -1.72 2.71 10.02
CA ALA A 675 -0.79 3.51 9.23
C ALA A 675 0.65 2.98 9.32
N LEU A 676 1.12 2.61 10.53
CA LEU A 676 2.45 2.06 10.75
C LEU A 676 2.66 0.74 9.99
N LEU A 677 1.72 -0.21 10.07
CA LEU A 677 1.85 -1.51 9.41
C LEU A 677 1.90 -1.37 7.89
N TYR A 678 1.04 -0.53 7.29
CA TYR A 678 1.09 -0.29 5.84
C TYR A 678 2.41 0.38 5.41
N LEU A 679 2.98 1.25 6.24
CA LEU A 679 4.29 1.87 5.96
C LEU A 679 5.45 0.87 6.06
N ILE A 680 5.46 0.01 7.09
CA ILE A 680 6.49 -1.05 7.22
C ILE A 680 6.37 -2.02 6.05
N ASN A 681 5.14 -2.39 5.68
CA ASN A 681 4.89 -3.28 4.56
C ASN A 681 5.40 -2.72 3.22
N LEU A 682 5.65 -1.41 3.08
CA LEU A 682 6.32 -0.82 1.91
C LEU A 682 7.67 -1.49 1.60
N PHE A 683 8.38 -1.93 2.64
CA PHE A 683 9.71 -2.51 2.56
C PHE A 683 9.73 -4.04 2.56
N SER A 684 8.59 -4.70 2.75
CA SER A 684 8.52 -6.16 2.79
C SER A 684 9.11 -6.81 1.54
N ASP A 685 9.92 -7.84 1.73
CA ASP A 685 10.47 -8.65 0.66
C ASP A 685 9.37 -9.55 0.04
N GLY A 686 9.65 -10.12 -1.13
CA GLY A 686 8.71 -10.99 -1.85
C GLY A 686 7.51 -10.28 -2.50
N ARG A 687 7.32 -8.97 -2.27
CA ARG A 687 6.24 -8.22 -2.93
C ARG A 687 6.54 -7.98 -4.40
N TYR A 688 5.49 -7.82 -5.20
CA TYR A 688 5.64 -7.19 -6.50
C TYR A 688 6.18 -5.76 -6.35
N GLY A 689 7.20 -5.46 -7.14
CA GLY A 689 7.91 -4.19 -7.07
C GLY A 689 8.67 -3.99 -5.75
N ASN A 690 9.18 -5.07 -5.11
CA ASN A 690 9.94 -4.93 -3.87
C ASN A 690 11.07 -3.90 -4.00
N LEU A 691 11.30 -3.12 -2.95
CA LEU A 691 12.25 -2.01 -3.02
C LEU A 691 13.69 -2.48 -3.11
N VAL A 692 14.03 -3.67 -2.59
CA VAL A 692 15.38 -4.23 -2.72
C VAL A 692 15.76 -4.44 -4.20
N ALA A 693 14.84 -4.84 -5.08
CA ALA A 693 15.11 -4.98 -6.51
C ALA A 693 14.85 -3.68 -7.30
N THR A 694 13.77 -2.97 -7.00
CA THR A 694 13.30 -1.84 -7.83
C THR A 694 13.94 -0.51 -7.48
N ASN A 695 14.29 -0.32 -6.21
CA ASN A 695 14.92 0.89 -5.71
C ASN A 695 15.81 0.57 -4.51
N ASN A 696 16.85 -0.24 -4.77
CA ASN A 696 17.79 -0.72 -3.74
C ASN A 696 18.36 0.45 -2.92
N THR A 697 18.51 1.62 -3.53
CA THR A 697 19.00 2.81 -2.80
C THR A 697 18.10 3.20 -1.64
N VAL A 698 16.79 3.35 -1.85
CA VAL A 698 15.86 3.72 -0.77
C VAL A 698 15.81 2.62 0.29
N TYR A 699 15.78 1.35 -0.13
CA TYR A 699 15.80 0.20 0.76
C TYR A 699 17.03 0.21 1.68
N ARG A 700 18.24 0.32 1.10
CA ARG A 700 19.51 0.31 1.84
C ARG A 700 19.71 1.55 2.71
N ILE A 701 19.24 2.72 2.29
CA ILE A 701 19.27 3.93 3.13
C ILE A 701 18.44 3.72 4.41
N VAL A 702 17.23 3.16 4.29
CA VAL A 702 16.37 2.93 5.47
C VAL A 702 16.92 1.78 6.33
N GLU A 703 17.42 0.71 5.71
CA GLU A 703 18.13 -0.36 6.42
C GLU A 703 19.32 0.20 7.22
N SER A 704 20.11 1.11 6.63
CA SER A 704 21.29 1.67 7.31
C SER A 704 20.95 2.51 8.53
N TRP A 705 19.71 2.99 8.67
CA TRP A 705 19.27 3.69 9.88
C TRP A 705 19.15 2.76 11.09
N LEU A 706 19.07 1.45 10.85
CA LEU A 706 18.85 0.42 11.86
C LEU A 706 20.13 -0.29 12.29
N VAL A 707 21.28 0.04 11.67
CA VAL A 707 22.61 -0.55 11.98
C VAL A 707 23.00 -0.37 13.45
N ALA A 708 22.52 0.68 14.12
CA ALA A 708 22.77 0.88 15.55
C ALA A 708 22.16 -0.21 16.46
N PHE A 709 21.19 -0.98 15.94
CA PHE A 709 20.49 -2.05 16.65
C PHE A 709 20.92 -3.45 16.19
N GLN A 710 21.83 -3.53 15.23
CA GLN A 710 22.51 -4.75 14.78
C GLN A 710 23.83 -4.88 15.54
#